data_AF-A0A9D5L4C8-F1
#
_entry.id   AF-A0A9D5L4C8-F1
#
_cell.length_a   1.000
_cell.length_b   1.000
_cell.length_c   1.000
_cell.angle_alpha   90.00
_cell.angle_beta   90.00
_cell.angle_gamma   90.00
#
_symmetry.space_group_name_H-M   'P 1'
#
loop_
_entity.id
_entity.type
_entity.pdbx_description
1 polymer ?
#
loop_
_entity_poly.entity_id
_entity_poly.type
_entity_poly.pdbx_seq_one_letter_code
_entity_poly.pdbx_strand_id
1 'polypeptide(L)'
;MKKIFFTIFVLSAILMTKAEENNEVYNYVSDDYKSIIEDTPIVRKINGGTIIIPEFDESCPEDIKTPFTYACKIVEEYIPPCLPLRVKVSVANLSGSQRNAISKVSNAVYEKFGGTTYYDNATMSTIKGVIFGELCLGSDVTYLKHIPNVDFLNSKPDITITYNKQKLDDISFSLGVNPGEKYDFISVAIRDIIRGLGFYHNFIYNPLDNEIQNNKDTKLPFEVKIDEALGLNLSPNERLANATQGELPIFQSLKLYAPETWENGVSLNYFIPNDAYQISKILSHEFSKGMVYRSLNENSIYIFSELLGWKYSYVTSVESSKTSSSGTTDLKVDLSGTLNIGEFDSSNGINSIIDFTDFIYPQVVTENDPVIDEGSQAVIDHEKALEYVNQYHPIYYDNKVMDTDCFTLSILKKNGTWDVVFFFDLYFPGIPYELQMSECTFHCDPDEYERTVDGYLKARLSTRFMNNNRAIELNSTYFVIDYLPPKVKLRYNYVNNNIDELSDAVASTNAITNNVRLYFSDIEGVDYIILEAQKQGARVPTKLRINDVKEGFIDRKIDKTTTFTAVAYNKNGQTRGIPVTIELINNTEASLNFQMQDDTITVNATEGETGEFDFSIMPLTASASQFSIGGNSDGEIDISSLPQGLYVLNVTDYKTGLNGTFKFKK
;
A
#
# COMPACT_ATOMS: atom_id res chain seq x y z
N MET A 1 26.33 61.19 9.67
CA MET A 1 26.29 59.71 9.53
C MET A 1 25.51 59.14 10.72
N LYS A 2 24.35 58.53 10.46
CA LYS A 2 23.33 57.92 11.36
C LYS A 2 21.95 58.45 10.99
N LYS A 3 21.36 57.91 9.91
CA LYS A 3 19.92 58.00 9.57
C LYS A 3 19.61 57.26 8.26
N ILE A 4 20.13 56.06 8.07
CA ILE A 4 19.70 55.13 7.01
C ILE A 4 19.99 53.74 7.55
N PHE A 5 19.06 53.11 8.29
CA PHE A 5 19.09 51.65 8.56
C PHE A 5 17.80 51.11 9.22
N PHE A 6 16.68 51.85 9.20
CA PHE A 6 15.45 51.42 9.87
C PHE A 6 14.24 51.24 8.95
N THR A 7 14.47 51.03 7.64
CA THR A 7 13.38 50.94 6.65
C THR A 7 13.62 49.86 5.61
N ILE A 8 14.10 48.67 6.00
CA ILE A 8 14.10 47.45 5.17
C ILE A 8 13.77 46.23 6.04
N PHE A 9 12.67 46.26 6.79
CA PHE A 9 12.16 45.06 7.48
C PHE A 9 10.63 44.98 7.56
N VAL A 10 9.91 45.78 6.75
CA VAL A 10 8.44 45.73 6.66
C VAL A 10 8.01 45.58 5.20
N LEU A 11 8.65 44.62 4.51
CA LEU A 11 8.14 44.04 3.28
C LEU A 11 8.35 42.52 3.31
N SER A 12 8.14 41.92 4.49
CA SER A 12 7.82 40.50 4.57
C SER A 12 6.41 40.35 4.00
N ALA A 13 6.31 39.79 2.80
CA ALA A 13 5.07 39.22 2.31
C ALA A 13 4.44 38.41 3.45
N ILE A 14 3.23 38.80 3.84
CA ILE A 14 2.40 37.99 4.73
C ILE A 14 1.98 36.80 3.87
N LEU A 15 2.86 35.82 3.73
CA LEU A 15 2.41 34.46 3.51
C LEU A 15 1.68 34.12 4.80
N MET A 16 0.34 34.11 4.74
CA MET A 16 -0.45 33.42 5.75
C MET A 16 0.07 31.99 5.78
N THR A 17 0.97 31.68 6.70
CA THR A 17 1.30 30.31 7.05
C THR A 17 0.04 29.74 7.68
N LYS A 18 -0.85 29.19 6.85
CA LYS A 18 -1.98 28.38 7.32
C LYS A 18 -1.39 27.21 8.11
N ALA A 19 -1.85 27.02 9.34
CA ALA A 19 -1.30 25.99 10.22
C ALA A 19 -1.64 24.60 9.65
N GLU A 20 -0.61 23.78 9.44
CA GLU A 20 -0.73 22.36 9.18
C GLU A 20 -0.60 21.65 10.53
N GLU A 21 -1.67 20.99 10.98
CA GLU A 21 -1.66 20.18 12.20
C GLU A 21 -1.76 18.70 11.85
N ASN A 22 -1.06 17.84 12.61
CA ASN A 22 -1.25 16.40 12.51
C ASN A 22 -2.26 15.94 13.54
N ASN A 23 -3.33 15.31 13.08
CA ASN A 23 -4.23 14.58 13.95
C ASN A 23 -3.74 13.14 14.11
N GLU A 24 -3.86 12.61 15.32
CA GLU A 24 -3.51 11.22 15.63
C GLU A 24 -4.70 10.49 16.24
N VAL A 25 -4.89 9.25 15.82
CA VAL A 25 -5.97 8.38 16.26
C VAL A 25 -5.37 7.03 16.61
N TYR A 26 -5.71 6.53 17.79
CA TYR A 26 -5.27 5.24 18.28
C TYR A 26 -6.42 4.24 18.15
N ASN A 27 -6.14 3.10 17.53
CA ASN A 27 -7.17 2.12 17.22
C ASN A 27 -7.12 0.97 18.22
N TYR A 28 -8.23 0.77 18.91
CA TYR A 28 -8.42 -0.29 19.88
C TYR A 28 -9.32 -1.37 19.27
N VAL A 29 -9.09 -2.60 19.68
CA VAL A 29 -9.83 -3.79 19.23
C VAL A 29 -10.15 -4.65 20.44
N SER A 30 -11.23 -5.40 20.38
CA SER A 30 -11.56 -6.37 21.42
C SER A 30 -10.68 -7.61 21.29
N ASP A 31 -10.15 -8.10 22.42
CA ASP A 31 -9.46 -9.39 22.50
C ASP A 31 -10.43 -10.59 22.51
N ASP A 32 -11.75 -10.35 22.41
CA ASP A 32 -12.75 -11.39 22.22
C ASP A 32 -12.53 -12.17 20.92
N TYR A 33 -13.13 -13.36 20.84
CA TYR A 33 -13.14 -14.16 19.62
C TYR A 33 -14.54 -14.20 19.00
N LYS A 34 -14.63 -13.83 17.71
CA LYS A 34 -15.85 -13.95 16.90
C LYS A 34 -15.50 -14.52 15.52
N SER A 35 -15.98 -15.73 15.22
CA SER A 35 -15.78 -16.38 13.92
C SER A 35 -16.70 -15.82 12.85
N ILE A 36 -16.35 -14.67 12.27
CA ILE A 36 -17.09 -14.03 11.18
C ILE A 36 -16.18 -13.90 9.97
N ILE A 37 -16.64 -14.37 8.80
CA ILE A 37 -15.88 -14.30 7.55
C ILE A 37 -16.73 -13.62 6.48
N GLU A 38 -16.37 -12.38 6.16
CA GLU A 38 -16.90 -11.57 5.07
C GLU A 38 -15.74 -11.15 4.14
N ASP A 39 -15.33 -12.05 3.25
CA ASP A 39 -14.30 -11.77 2.24
C ASP A 39 -14.84 -10.94 1.07
N THR A 40 -13.94 -10.41 0.24
CA THR A 40 -14.28 -9.74 -1.02
C THR A 40 -15.19 -10.62 -1.90
N PRO A 41 -16.34 -10.11 -2.38
CA PRO A 41 -17.19 -10.88 -3.29
C PRO A 41 -16.53 -10.99 -4.67
N ILE A 42 -16.93 -11.99 -5.46
CA ILE A 42 -16.40 -12.21 -6.82
C ILE A 42 -16.71 -11.01 -7.73
N VAL A 43 -17.95 -10.52 -7.66
CA VAL A 43 -18.39 -9.33 -8.39
C VAL A 43 -18.41 -8.15 -7.44
N ARG A 44 -17.66 -7.11 -7.79
CA ARG A 44 -17.49 -5.89 -6.99
C ARG A 44 -17.81 -4.66 -7.81
N LYS A 45 -18.28 -3.62 -7.12
CA LYS A 45 -18.36 -2.27 -7.67
C LYS A 45 -16.96 -1.68 -7.73
N ILE A 46 -16.73 -0.89 -8.76
CA ILE A 46 -15.53 -0.06 -8.92
C ILE A 46 -16.01 1.37 -8.86
N ASN A 47 -15.88 1.97 -7.68
CA ASN A 47 -16.37 3.33 -7.43
C ASN A 47 -15.44 4.39 -8.02
N GLY A 48 -14.23 4.05 -8.44
CA GLY A 48 -13.30 5.02 -9.03
C GLY A 48 -12.01 4.39 -9.53
N GLY A 49 -11.07 5.25 -9.92
CA GLY A 49 -9.73 4.86 -10.33
C GLY A 49 -8.65 5.48 -9.47
N THR A 50 -8.93 5.67 -8.19
CA THR A 50 -7.95 6.12 -7.20
C THR A 50 -6.95 5.02 -6.92
N ILE A 51 -5.69 5.42 -6.75
CA ILE A 51 -4.60 4.54 -6.33
C ILE A 51 -4.14 4.95 -4.94
N ILE A 52 -3.87 3.96 -4.11
CA ILE A 52 -3.16 4.11 -2.84
C ILE A 52 -1.74 3.61 -3.04
N ILE A 53 -0.76 4.50 -2.88
CA ILE A 53 0.66 4.21 -3.01
C ILE A 53 1.23 3.93 -1.62
N PRO A 54 1.47 2.66 -1.24
CA PRO A 54 2.05 2.32 0.06
C PRO A 54 3.55 2.63 0.09
N GLU A 55 3.98 3.29 1.16
CA GLU A 55 5.37 3.63 1.45
C GLU A 55 5.83 2.96 2.74
N PHE A 56 6.36 1.76 2.58
CA PHE A 56 6.89 0.98 3.71
C PHE A 56 8.23 1.53 4.16
N ASP A 57 8.35 1.83 5.44
CA ASP A 57 9.64 2.10 6.04
C ASP A 57 10.47 0.81 6.28
N GLU A 58 11.71 0.99 6.73
CA GLU A 58 12.63 -0.13 7.02
C GLU A 58 12.19 -0.97 8.22
N SER A 59 11.28 -0.46 9.06
CA SER A 59 10.79 -1.19 10.24
C SER A 59 9.76 -2.27 9.90
N CYS A 60 9.14 -2.17 8.71
CA CYS A 60 8.11 -3.10 8.27
C CYS A 60 8.69 -4.47 7.87
N PRO A 61 8.31 -5.56 8.56
CA PRO A 61 8.60 -6.93 8.11
C PRO A 61 8.04 -7.19 6.71
N GLU A 62 8.65 -8.15 5.98
CA GLU A 62 8.16 -8.54 4.65
C GLU A 62 6.72 -9.07 4.69
N ASP A 63 6.34 -9.75 5.77
CA ASP A 63 5.01 -10.31 6.02
C ASP A 63 3.90 -9.24 5.96
N ILE A 64 4.20 -7.97 6.24
CA ILE A 64 3.20 -6.87 6.19
C ILE A 64 2.96 -6.37 4.77
N LYS A 65 3.97 -6.41 3.89
CA LYS A 65 3.97 -5.61 2.66
C LYS A 65 2.93 -6.09 1.65
N THR A 66 2.87 -7.39 1.39
CA THR A 66 1.91 -7.97 0.44
C THR A 66 0.47 -7.83 0.94
N PRO A 67 0.13 -8.23 2.19
CA PRO A 67 -1.22 -8.05 2.72
C PRO A 67 -1.67 -6.60 2.80
N PHE A 68 -0.78 -5.66 3.11
CA PHE A 68 -1.13 -4.23 3.12
C PHE A 68 -1.46 -3.73 1.71
N THR A 69 -0.63 -4.06 0.71
CA THR A 69 -0.92 -3.73 -0.69
C THR A 69 -2.23 -4.36 -1.18
N TYR A 70 -2.56 -5.57 -0.71
CA TYR A 70 -3.84 -6.20 -0.99
C TYR A 70 -5.01 -5.42 -0.38
N ALA A 71 -4.88 -4.96 0.87
CA ALA A 71 -5.86 -4.07 1.51
C ALA A 71 -6.02 -2.74 0.75
N CYS A 72 -4.93 -2.14 0.26
CA CYS A 72 -4.99 -0.96 -0.59
C CYS A 72 -5.90 -1.19 -1.80
N LYS A 73 -5.74 -2.29 -2.53
CA LYS A 73 -6.56 -2.60 -3.71
C LYS A 73 -8.06 -2.71 -3.42
N ILE A 74 -8.42 -3.28 -2.27
CA ILE A 74 -9.81 -3.35 -1.81
C ILE A 74 -10.35 -1.94 -1.60
N VAL A 75 -9.59 -1.10 -0.90
CA VAL A 75 -10.01 0.26 -0.61
C VAL A 75 -10.06 1.11 -1.88
N GLU A 76 -9.13 0.95 -2.82
CA GLU A 76 -9.13 1.64 -4.12
C GLU A 76 -10.41 1.39 -4.93
N GLU A 77 -10.94 0.16 -4.93
CA GLU A 77 -12.21 -0.16 -5.59
C GLU A 77 -13.41 0.49 -4.88
N TYR A 78 -13.27 0.79 -3.58
CA TYR A 78 -14.29 1.43 -2.76
C TYR A 78 -14.29 2.96 -2.83
N ILE A 79 -13.15 3.64 -2.93
CA ILE A 79 -13.05 5.11 -2.90
C ILE A 79 -13.55 5.72 -4.24
N PRO A 80 -14.29 6.85 -4.22
CA PRO A 80 -14.57 7.63 -5.41
C PRO A 80 -13.31 8.16 -6.12
N PRO A 81 -13.40 8.62 -7.37
CA PRO A 81 -12.24 9.16 -8.09
C PRO A 81 -11.58 10.33 -7.33
N CYS A 82 -10.26 10.25 -7.21
CA CYS A 82 -9.41 11.15 -6.43
C CYS A 82 -7.97 11.03 -6.96
N LEU A 83 -7.17 12.09 -6.80
CA LEU A 83 -5.72 12.04 -7.07
C LEU A 83 -5.04 10.96 -6.19
N PRO A 84 -3.86 10.45 -6.58
CA PRO A 84 -3.21 9.36 -5.86
C PRO A 84 -2.97 9.69 -4.38
N LEU A 85 -3.27 8.71 -3.52
CA LEU A 85 -3.09 8.82 -2.08
C LEU A 85 -1.82 8.08 -1.63
N ARG A 86 -0.91 8.76 -0.97
CA ARG A 86 0.35 8.22 -0.45
C ARG A 86 0.16 7.81 1.01
N VAL A 87 0.41 6.55 1.33
CA VAL A 87 0.21 6.01 2.69
C VAL A 87 1.51 5.46 3.22
N LYS A 88 2.08 6.15 4.23
CA LYS A 88 3.29 5.67 4.91
C LYS A 88 2.94 4.59 5.92
N VAL A 89 3.68 3.49 5.90
CA VAL A 89 3.49 2.34 6.78
C VAL A 89 4.74 2.09 7.60
N SER A 90 4.54 1.87 8.90
CA SER A 90 5.60 1.69 9.88
C SER A 90 5.21 0.70 10.98
N VAL A 91 6.20 0.18 11.69
CA VAL A 91 6.04 -0.70 12.85
C VAL A 91 6.85 -0.14 14.02
N ALA A 92 6.20 0.18 15.13
CA ALA A 92 6.87 0.70 16.31
C ALA A 92 6.19 0.27 17.61
N ASN A 93 6.89 0.41 18.74
CA ASN A 93 6.26 0.24 20.05
C ASN A 93 5.38 1.46 20.36
N LEU A 94 4.11 1.23 20.67
CA LEU A 94 3.23 2.27 21.19
C LEU A 94 3.39 2.34 22.72
N SER A 95 3.43 3.55 23.28
CA SER A 95 3.81 3.78 24.69
C SER A 95 2.67 4.41 25.52
N GLY A 96 2.84 4.41 26.85
CA GLY A 96 1.88 4.99 27.78
C GLY A 96 0.51 4.31 27.75
N SER A 97 -0.56 5.12 27.79
CA SER A 97 -1.96 4.66 27.70
C SER A 97 -2.32 4.04 26.34
N GLN A 98 -1.44 4.15 25.35
CA GLN A 98 -1.67 3.70 23.97
C GLN A 98 -1.05 2.32 23.68
N ARG A 99 -0.38 1.70 24.67
CA ARG A 99 0.30 0.40 24.52
C ARG A 99 -0.62 -0.72 24.02
N ASN A 100 -1.92 -0.65 24.33
CA ASN A 100 -2.90 -1.67 23.95
C ASN A 100 -3.54 -1.43 22.58
N ALA A 101 -3.33 -0.27 21.95
CA ALA A 101 -3.80 -0.03 20.60
C ALA A 101 -3.10 -0.96 19.60
N ILE A 102 -3.84 -1.46 18.61
CA ILE A 102 -3.27 -2.33 17.55
C ILE A 102 -2.51 -1.50 16.51
N SER A 103 -2.91 -0.23 16.34
CA SER A 103 -2.27 0.71 15.42
C SER A 103 -2.53 2.16 15.82
N LYS A 104 -1.70 3.05 15.28
CA LYS A 104 -1.89 4.50 15.27
C LYS A 104 -2.03 4.97 13.83
N VAL A 105 -3.03 5.80 13.56
CA VAL A 105 -3.26 6.45 12.27
C VAL A 105 -3.12 7.96 12.45
N SER A 106 -2.41 8.62 11.55
CA SER A 106 -2.28 10.08 11.56
C SER A 106 -2.37 10.65 10.15
N ASN A 107 -2.93 11.85 10.04
CA ASN A 107 -3.01 12.60 8.78
C ASN A 107 -2.85 14.10 9.02
N ALA A 108 -2.40 14.80 7.98
CA ALA A 108 -2.30 16.24 7.98
C ALA A 108 -3.68 16.87 7.80
N VAL A 109 -3.97 17.86 8.63
CA VAL A 109 -5.18 18.68 8.59
C VAL A 109 -4.79 20.10 8.24
N TYR A 110 -5.47 20.63 7.22
CA TYR A 110 -5.23 21.95 6.69
C TYR A 110 -6.34 22.88 7.14
N GLU A 111 -6.01 23.77 8.07
CA GLU A 111 -6.95 24.76 8.60
C GLU A 111 -7.21 25.88 7.59
N LYS A 112 -8.50 26.12 7.33
CA LYS A 112 -9.07 27.15 6.45
C LYS A 112 -8.38 27.19 5.09
N PHE A 113 -7.99 26.03 4.57
CA PHE A 113 -7.39 25.91 3.24
C PHE A 113 -8.49 25.96 2.16
N GLY A 114 -8.16 26.52 1.00
CA GLY A 114 -9.13 26.74 -0.07
C GLY A 114 -10.13 27.87 0.18
N GLY A 115 -11.21 27.85 -0.61
CA GLY A 115 -12.35 28.78 -0.59
C GLY A 115 -13.65 28.13 -0.13
N THR A 116 -13.59 26.99 0.56
CA THR A 116 -14.79 26.34 1.13
C THR A 116 -15.41 27.20 2.23
N THR A 117 -16.73 27.29 2.26
CA THR A 117 -17.51 27.94 3.33
C THR A 117 -18.22 26.96 4.26
N TYR A 118 -18.14 25.66 3.97
CA TYR A 118 -18.85 24.61 4.71
C TYR A 118 -18.01 23.99 5.82
N TYR A 119 -16.70 23.88 5.59
CA TYR A 119 -15.78 23.20 6.48
C TYR A 119 -14.53 24.05 6.65
N ASP A 120 -14.18 24.32 7.90
CA ASP A 120 -12.94 25.04 8.19
C ASP A 120 -11.72 24.16 7.97
N ASN A 121 -11.81 22.85 8.24
CA ASN A 121 -10.66 21.94 8.12
C ASN A 121 -10.88 20.89 7.04
N ALA A 122 -9.81 20.51 6.37
CA ALA A 122 -9.82 19.41 5.41
C ALA A 122 -8.56 18.53 5.55
N THR A 123 -8.74 17.24 5.30
CA THR A 123 -7.63 16.29 5.11
C THR A 123 -7.10 16.38 3.69
N MET A 124 -5.85 15.98 3.44
CA MET A 124 -5.31 15.94 2.08
C MET A 124 -6.11 15.02 1.15
N SER A 125 -6.69 13.92 1.66
CA SER A 125 -7.59 13.05 0.89
C SER A 125 -8.83 13.81 0.39
N THR A 126 -9.41 14.67 1.23
CA THR A 126 -10.54 15.55 0.86
C THR A 126 -10.13 16.58 -0.17
N ILE A 127 -8.99 17.23 0.04
CA ILE A 127 -8.44 18.23 -0.88
C ILE A 127 -8.23 17.59 -2.27
N LYS A 128 -7.54 16.44 -2.34
CA LYS A 128 -7.28 15.70 -3.59
C LYS A 128 -8.56 15.20 -4.27
N GLY A 129 -9.54 14.72 -3.50
CA GLY A 129 -10.81 14.23 -4.04
C GLY A 129 -11.64 15.36 -4.65
N VAL A 130 -11.74 16.48 -3.95
CA VAL A 130 -12.44 17.68 -4.43
C VAL A 130 -11.71 18.31 -5.61
N ILE A 131 -10.38 18.42 -5.60
CA ILE A 131 -9.59 18.88 -6.76
C ILE A 131 -9.91 18.06 -8.01
N PHE A 132 -9.97 16.73 -7.90
CA PHE A 132 -10.29 15.88 -9.03
C PHE A 132 -11.72 16.11 -9.53
N GLY A 133 -12.68 16.26 -8.62
CA GLY A 133 -14.08 16.58 -8.96
C GLY A 133 -14.21 17.94 -9.64
N GLU A 134 -13.55 18.97 -9.11
CA GLU A 134 -13.46 20.32 -9.67
C GLU A 134 -12.88 20.29 -11.09
N LEU A 135 -11.77 19.58 -11.28
CA LEU A 135 -11.15 19.36 -12.58
C LEU A 135 -12.13 18.76 -13.60
N CYS A 136 -12.90 17.74 -13.20
CA CYS A 136 -13.87 17.08 -14.08
C CYS A 136 -15.13 17.92 -14.35
N LEU A 137 -15.42 18.93 -13.53
CA LEU A 137 -16.50 19.89 -13.73
C LEU A 137 -16.06 21.18 -14.45
N GLY A 138 -14.77 21.36 -14.71
CA GLY A 138 -14.25 22.65 -15.16
C GLY A 138 -14.42 23.77 -14.13
N SER A 139 -14.42 23.42 -12.84
CA SER A 139 -14.52 24.35 -11.71
C SER A 139 -13.18 24.46 -10.98
N ASP A 140 -12.96 25.52 -10.22
CA ASP A 140 -11.76 25.72 -9.41
C ASP A 140 -12.01 26.41 -8.05
N VAL A 141 -13.26 26.45 -7.63
CA VAL A 141 -13.76 27.37 -6.59
C VAL A 141 -13.24 27.06 -5.18
N THR A 142 -13.00 25.80 -4.87
CA THR A 142 -12.73 25.28 -3.52
C THR A 142 -11.24 25.13 -3.30
N TYR A 143 -10.57 24.19 -3.96
CA TYR A 143 -9.17 23.90 -3.66
C TYR A 143 -8.26 24.05 -4.87
N LEU A 144 -8.72 23.75 -6.08
CA LEU A 144 -7.88 23.71 -7.29
C LEU A 144 -7.09 25.01 -7.51
N LYS A 145 -7.73 26.18 -7.46
CA LYS A 145 -7.05 27.48 -7.63
C LYS A 145 -6.10 27.86 -6.48
N HIS A 146 -6.19 27.17 -5.34
CA HIS A 146 -5.43 27.48 -4.13
C HIS A 146 -4.19 26.59 -3.96
N ILE A 147 -3.95 25.64 -4.87
CA ILE A 147 -2.78 24.76 -4.82
C ILE A 147 -1.52 25.60 -5.10
N PRO A 148 -0.54 25.66 -4.17
CA PRO A 148 0.61 26.53 -4.37
C PRO A 148 1.64 25.95 -5.34
N ASN A 149 1.80 24.62 -5.39
CA ASN A 149 2.77 23.89 -6.22
C ASN A 149 2.50 22.38 -6.20
N VAL A 150 3.23 21.62 -7.01
CA VAL A 150 3.15 20.14 -7.07
C VAL A 150 3.55 19.49 -5.75
N ASP A 151 4.52 20.05 -5.03
CA ASP A 151 5.03 19.50 -3.77
C ASP A 151 3.97 19.52 -2.66
N PHE A 152 3.03 20.46 -2.68
CA PHE A 152 1.90 20.46 -1.75
C PHE A 152 1.08 19.17 -1.84
N LEU A 153 0.90 18.63 -3.03
CA LEU A 153 0.12 17.41 -3.26
C LEU A 153 0.94 16.13 -3.02
N ASN A 154 2.27 16.21 -3.12
CA ASN A 154 3.10 15.01 -3.25
C ASN A 154 4.27 14.90 -2.29
N SER A 155 4.73 15.96 -1.63
CA SER A 155 5.98 15.92 -0.86
C SER A 155 5.89 15.09 0.44
N LYS A 156 4.68 14.96 0.99
CA LYS A 156 4.40 14.25 2.24
C LYS A 156 3.40 13.12 2.01
N PRO A 157 3.44 12.05 2.83
CA PRO A 157 2.38 11.06 2.84
C PRO A 157 1.06 11.70 3.31
N ASP A 158 -0.05 11.34 2.67
CA ASP A 158 -1.38 11.83 3.01
C ASP A 158 -1.89 11.19 4.32
N ILE A 159 -1.51 9.93 4.54
CA ILE A 159 -1.83 9.13 5.73
C ILE A 159 -0.54 8.46 6.21
N THR A 160 -0.34 8.42 7.52
CA THR A 160 0.70 7.60 8.15
C THR A 160 0.04 6.60 9.09
N ILE A 161 0.41 5.33 8.95
CA ILE A 161 -0.06 4.21 9.77
C ILE A 161 1.15 3.58 10.47
N THR A 162 1.05 3.44 11.79
CA THR A 162 2.04 2.74 12.61
C THR A 162 1.38 1.56 13.30
N TYR A 163 1.75 0.34 12.91
CA TYR A 163 1.29 -0.87 13.58
C TYR A 163 2.10 -1.11 14.86
N ASN A 164 1.41 -1.57 15.90
CA ASN A 164 2.04 -1.80 17.19
C ASN A 164 2.88 -3.08 17.15
N LYS A 165 4.19 -2.91 17.26
CA LYS A 165 5.16 -4.01 17.27
C LYS A 165 4.84 -5.07 18.34
N GLN A 166 4.26 -4.66 19.46
CA GLN A 166 3.94 -5.52 20.59
C GLN A 166 2.70 -6.40 20.36
N LYS A 167 1.97 -6.18 19.26
CA LYS A 167 0.73 -6.90 18.91
C LYS A 167 0.87 -7.74 17.63
N LEU A 168 2.05 -7.77 17.00
CA LEU A 168 2.22 -8.49 15.72
C LEU A 168 1.99 -10.00 15.86
N ASP A 169 2.32 -10.59 17.01
CA ASP A 169 2.12 -12.03 17.23
C ASP A 169 0.64 -12.42 17.30
N ASP A 170 -0.23 -11.48 17.67
CA ASP A 170 -1.69 -11.61 17.67
C ASP A 170 -2.33 -11.45 16.28
N ILE A 171 -1.53 -11.21 15.22
CA ILE A 171 -2.01 -10.87 13.88
C ILE A 171 -1.66 -11.97 12.87
N SER A 172 -2.60 -12.31 12.00
CA SER A 172 -2.40 -13.15 10.83
C SER A 172 -2.14 -12.29 9.60
N PHE A 173 -1.04 -12.57 8.89
CA PHE A 173 -0.63 -11.90 7.65
C PHE A 173 -0.97 -12.71 6.40
N SER A 174 -1.75 -13.78 6.52
CA SER A 174 -2.15 -14.60 5.37
C SER A 174 -3.13 -13.85 4.46
N LEU A 175 -3.02 -14.04 3.14
CA LEU A 175 -4.06 -13.59 2.20
C LEU A 175 -5.26 -14.55 2.22
N GLY A 176 -5.12 -15.74 2.80
CA GLY A 176 -6.22 -16.64 3.09
C GLY A 176 -7.22 -16.03 4.09
N VAL A 177 -8.47 -16.50 4.05
CA VAL A 177 -9.59 -15.94 4.85
C VAL A 177 -9.70 -16.50 6.26
N ASN A 178 -8.76 -17.35 6.69
CA ASN A 178 -8.81 -17.96 8.01
C ASN A 178 -7.65 -17.43 8.88
N PRO A 179 -7.90 -16.45 9.75
CA PRO A 179 -6.89 -15.94 10.67
C PRO A 179 -6.71 -16.83 11.93
N GLY A 180 -7.54 -17.86 12.14
CA GLY A 180 -7.56 -18.63 13.38
C GLY A 180 -7.95 -17.75 14.58
N GLU A 181 -7.23 -17.89 15.69
CA GLU A 181 -7.41 -17.07 16.91
C GLU A 181 -6.65 -15.74 16.86
N LYS A 182 -6.28 -15.27 15.66
CA LYS A 182 -5.59 -14.00 15.45
C LYS A 182 -6.51 -12.95 14.82
N TYR A 183 -6.07 -11.70 14.86
CA TYR A 183 -6.67 -10.63 14.05
C TYR A 183 -6.30 -10.82 12.58
N ASP A 184 -7.23 -10.58 11.66
CA ASP A 184 -6.93 -10.53 10.24
C ASP A 184 -6.23 -9.21 9.87
N PHE A 185 -4.97 -9.26 9.45
CA PHE A 185 -4.21 -8.04 9.13
C PHE A 185 -4.83 -7.25 7.98
N ILE A 186 -5.38 -7.92 6.96
CA ILE A 186 -5.99 -7.22 5.82
C ILE A 186 -7.18 -6.38 6.30
N SER A 187 -8.04 -6.94 7.15
CA SER A 187 -9.15 -6.20 7.76
C SER A 187 -8.66 -5.03 8.63
N VAL A 188 -7.61 -5.25 9.44
CA VAL A 188 -7.00 -4.17 10.24
C VAL A 188 -6.47 -3.05 9.33
N ALA A 189 -5.79 -3.39 8.23
CA ALA A 189 -5.24 -2.42 7.28
C ALA A 189 -6.35 -1.65 6.53
N ILE A 190 -7.41 -2.32 6.09
CA ILE A 190 -8.57 -1.66 5.48
C ILE A 190 -9.16 -0.63 6.43
N ARG A 191 -9.42 -1.02 7.69
CA ARG A 191 -9.94 -0.12 8.73
C ARG A 191 -9.04 1.09 8.89
N ASP A 192 -7.74 0.88 9.01
CA ASP A 192 -6.78 1.95 9.31
C ASP A 192 -6.62 2.93 8.14
N ILE A 193 -6.65 2.43 6.90
CA ILE A 193 -6.69 3.27 5.70
C ILE A 193 -7.97 4.11 5.69
N ILE A 194 -9.15 3.50 5.91
CA ILE A 194 -10.43 4.21 5.92
C ILE A 194 -10.45 5.29 7.02
N ARG A 195 -9.97 4.98 8.23
CA ARG A 195 -9.86 5.98 9.31
C ARG A 195 -8.96 7.14 8.89
N GLY A 196 -7.85 6.86 8.21
CA GLY A 196 -6.94 7.87 7.67
C GLY A 196 -7.59 8.83 6.66
N LEU A 197 -8.70 8.44 6.03
CA LEU A 197 -9.46 9.33 5.14
C LEU A 197 -10.23 10.43 5.90
N GLY A 198 -10.46 10.28 7.20
CA GLY A 198 -11.12 11.27 8.06
C GLY A 198 -12.28 10.77 8.94
N PHE A 199 -12.51 9.45 9.01
CA PHE A 199 -13.56 8.86 9.86
C PHE A 199 -13.13 8.74 11.33
N TYR A 200 -12.92 9.87 11.99
CA TYR A 200 -12.58 9.96 13.40
C TYR A 200 -12.91 11.36 13.95
N HIS A 201 -12.90 11.52 15.27
CA HIS A 201 -13.00 12.81 15.92
C HIS A 201 -12.08 12.94 17.14
N ASN A 202 -11.89 14.18 17.59
CA ASN A 202 -11.08 14.49 18.77
C ASN A 202 -11.85 15.10 19.95
N PHE A 203 -13.20 15.02 19.98
CA PHE A 203 -13.98 15.37 21.18
C PHE A 203 -13.43 14.66 22.43
N ILE A 204 -13.33 15.39 23.54
CA ILE A 204 -12.82 14.89 24.82
C ILE A 204 -13.84 15.17 25.91
N TYR A 205 -14.03 14.22 26.82
CA TYR A 205 -14.79 14.44 28.04
C TYR A 205 -13.94 15.09 29.13
N ASN A 206 -14.43 16.22 29.66
CA ASN A 206 -13.87 16.88 30.82
C ASN A 206 -14.64 16.43 32.08
N PRO A 207 -14.00 15.65 32.98
CA PRO A 207 -14.66 15.14 34.17
C PRO A 207 -14.91 16.20 35.25
N LEU A 208 -14.23 17.36 35.20
CA LEU A 208 -14.42 18.43 36.19
C LEU A 208 -15.73 19.17 35.96
N ASP A 209 -16.00 19.47 34.69
CA ASP A 209 -17.18 20.24 34.27
C ASP A 209 -18.32 19.33 33.77
N ASN A 210 -18.09 18.02 33.74
CA ASN A 210 -19.00 16.98 33.27
C ASN A 210 -19.55 17.27 31.86
N GLU A 211 -18.67 17.65 30.95
CA GLU A 211 -19.06 18.07 29.61
C GLU A 211 -18.15 17.47 28.53
N ILE A 212 -18.68 17.41 27.31
CA ILE A 212 -17.87 17.13 26.12
C ILE A 212 -17.31 18.47 25.63
N GLN A 213 -15.99 18.54 25.57
CA GLN A 213 -15.25 19.66 24.99
C GLN A 213 -14.81 19.30 23.59
N ASN A 214 -14.91 20.28 22.68
CA ASN A 214 -14.19 20.23 21.43
C ASN A 214 -12.93 21.10 21.56
N ASN A 215 -11.75 20.49 21.52
CA ASN A 215 -10.49 21.19 21.75
C ASN A 215 -10.05 22.07 20.58
N LYS A 216 -10.77 22.06 19.45
CA LYS A 216 -10.45 22.86 18.26
C LYS A 216 -11.59 23.82 17.93
N ASP A 217 -11.24 25.08 17.65
CA ASP A 217 -12.17 26.09 17.13
C ASP A 217 -12.70 25.70 15.73
N THR A 218 -11.97 24.85 15.00
CA THR A 218 -12.28 24.39 13.64
C THR A 218 -12.44 22.87 13.59
N LYS A 219 -13.43 22.38 12.82
CA LYS A 219 -13.83 20.96 12.77
C LYS A 219 -13.61 20.35 11.39
N LEU A 220 -13.24 19.07 11.35
CA LEU A 220 -13.31 18.26 10.12
C LEU A 220 -14.77 18.00 9.72
N PRO A 221 -15.06 17.66 8.44
CA PRO A 221 -16.42 17.39 7.99
C PRO A 221 -17.16 16.33 8.83
N PHE A 222 -16.48 15.25 9.20
CA PHE A 222 -17.05 14.20 10.04
C PHE A 222 -17.36 14.70 11.46
N GLU A 223 -16.49 15.54 12.03
CA GLU A 223 -16.72 16.16 13.34
C GLU A 223 -17.90 17.14 13.31
N VAL A 224 -18.10 17.87 12.20
CA VAL A 224 -19.29 18.71 12.00
C VAL A 224 -20.55 17.85 12.04
N LYS A 225 -20.57 16.67 11.41
CA LYS A 225 -21.72 15.76 11.47
C LYS A 225 -22.01 15.22 12.86
N ILE A 226 -20.97 14.92 13.63
CA ILE A 226 -21.13 14.53 15.03
C ILE A 226 -21.68 15.71 15.85
N ASP A 227 -21.13 16.91 15.66
CA ASP A 227 -21.56 18.13 16.36
C ASP A 227 -23.03 18.46 16.09
N GLU A 228 -23.47 18.33 14.84
CA GLU A 228 -24.87 18.44 14.41
C GLU A 228 -25.76 17.41 15.12
N ALA A 229 -25.35 16.13 15.12
CA ALA A 229 -26.10 15.04 15.74
C ALA A 229 -26.19 15.16 17.27
N LEU A 230 -25.18 15.72 17.93
CA LEU A 230 -25.20 15.99 19.37
C LEU A 230 -26.15 17.12 19.76
N GLY A 231 -26.50 17.99 18.82
CA GLY A 231 -27.40 19.13 19.01
C GLY A 231 -26.65 20.45 19.23
N LEU A 232 -26.49 21.24 18.15
CA LEU A 232 -25.72 22.50 18.12
C LEU A 232 -26.14 23.55 19.16
N ASN A 233 -27.42 23.55 19.54
CA ASN A 233 -28.00 24.54 20.45
C ASN A 233 -28.21 24.01 21.88
N LEU A 234 -27.79 22.78 22.16
CA LEU A 234 -27.94 22.14 23.47
C LEU A 234 -26.78 22.54 24.40
N SER A 235 -27.05 22.53 25.70
CA SER A 235 -26.00 22.74 26.70
C SER A 235 -24.97 21.60 26.68
N PRO A 236 -23.73 21.83 27.12
CA PRO A 236 -22.70 20.79 27.10
C PRO A 236 -23.09 19.50 27.84
N ASN A 237 -23.87 19.60 28.93
CA ASN A 237 -24.43 18.46 29.66
C ASN A 237 -25.47 17.68 28.85
N GLU A 238 -26.38 18.37 28.15
CA GLU A 238 -27.38 17.72 27.29
C GLU A 238 -26.73 17.03 26.09
N ARG A 239 -25.65 17.62 25.56
CA ARG A 239 -24.85 17.01 24.50
C ARG A 239 -24.14 15.75 24.99
N LEU A 240 -23.57 15.76 26.20
CA LEU A 240 -23.01 14.56 26.83
C LEU A 240 -24.08 13.48 27.02
N ALA A 241 -25.29 13.87 27.44
CA ALA A 241 -26.41 12.94 27.59
C ALA A 241 -26.82 12.30 26.26
N ASN A 242 -26.71 12.99 25.12
CA ASN A 242 -26.91 12.39 23.79
C ASN A 242 -25.76 11.48 23.36
N ALA A 243 -24.54 11.80 23.77
CA ALA A 243 -23.35 11.02 23.46
C ALA A 243 -23.20 9.71 24.26
N THR A 244 -24.14 9.42 25.17
CA THR A 244 -24.07 8.30 26.12
C THR A 244 -25.36 7.45 26.17
N GLN A 245 -26.10 7.36 25.05
CA GLN A 245 -27.41 6.66 24.96
C GLN A 245 -27.35 5.26 24.34
N GLY A 246 -26.16 4.69 24.18
CA GLY A 246 -25.89 3.45 23.43
C GLY A 246 -25.55 3.72 21.96
N GLU A 247 -26.30 4.62 21.30
CA GLU A 247 -26.12 4.95 19.88
C GLU A 247 -26.33 6.42 19.56
N LEU A 248 -25.61 6.94 18.56
CA LEU A 248 -25.83 8.28 17.99
C LEU A 248 -26.06 8.19 16.47
N PRO A 249 -27.27 8.45 15.97
CA PRO A 249 -27.52 8.51 14.52
C PRO A 249 -26.78 9.69 13.89
N ILE A 250 -26.08 9.44 12.78
CA ILE A 250 -25.29 10.49 12.09
C ILE A 250 -25.70 10.72 10.64
N PHE A 251 -26.13 9.69 9.92
CA PHE A 251 -26.54 9.81 8.52
C PHE A 251 -27.35 8.60 8.07
N GLN A 252 -28.54 8.82 7.53
CA GLN A 252 -29.45 7.74 7.11
C GLN A 252 -29.61 6.69 8.25
N SER A 253 -29.19 5.44 8.05
CA SER A 253 -29.19 4.41 9.10
C SER A 253 -27.81 4.12 9.71
N LEU A 254 -26.79 4.92 9.39
CA LEU A 254 -25.49 4.88 10.06
C LEU A 254 -25.58 5.50 11.46
N LYS A 255 -25.01 4.80 12.42
CA LYS A 255 -24.95 5.19 13.82
C LYS A 255 -23.55 5.00 14.37
N LEU A 256 -23.17 5.86 15.30
CA LEU A 256 -21.94 5.77 16.07
C LEU A 256 -22.20 5.09 17.42
N TYR A 257 -21.18 4.38 17.89
CA TYR A 257 -21.16 3.74 19.20
C TYR A 257 -21.06 4.82 20.29
N ALA A 258 -22.12 4.96 21.09
CA ALA A 258 -22.26 6.01 22.10
C ALA A 258 -22.45 5.37 23.49
N PRO A 259 -21.42 4.73 24.07
CA PRO A 259 -21.57 3.90 25.28
C PRO A 259 -22.16 4.67 26.46
N GLU A 260 -22.80 3.97 27.39
CA GLU A 260 -23.41 4.56 28.60
C GLU A 260 -22.42 5.37 29.45
N THR A 261 -21.13 5.02 29.39
CA THR A 261 -20.03 5.79 29.98
C THR A 261 -19.13 6.28 28.87
N TRP A 262 -18.80 7.57 28.88
CA TRP A 262 -17.88 8.13 27.91
C TRP A 262 -16.45 7.60 28.10
N GLU A 263 -15.85 7.16 27.01
CA GLU A 263 -14.49 6.67 26.92
C GLU A 263 -13.71 7.50 25.87
N ASN A 264 -12.74 8.29 26.34
CA ASN A 264 -11.92 9.12 25.46
C ASN A 264 -11.19 8.26 24.42
N GLY A 265 -11.36 8.58 23.13
CA GLY A 265 -10.80 7.81 22.01
C GLY A 265 -11.65 6.62 21.56
N VAL A 266 -12.75 6.31 22.25
CA VAL A 266 -13.67 5.21 21.89
C VAL A 266 -15.08 5.72 21.60
N SER A 267 -15.69 6.46 22.53
CA SER A 267 -17.04 7.01 22.33
C SER A 267 -17.11 7.84 21.06
N LEU A 268 -18.10 7.55 20.22
CA LEU A 268 -18.38 8.15 18.91
C LEU A 268 -17.28 7.98 17.85
N ASN A 269 -16.19 7.28 18.15
CA ASN A 269 -15.09 7.02 17.21
C ASN A 269 -15.27 5.72 16.42
N TYR A 270 -16.29 4.93 16.72
CA TYR A 270 -16.60 3.67 16.07
C TYR A 270 -18.06 3.62 15.65
N PHE A 271 -18.37 2.82 14.63
CA PHE A 271 -19.74 2.61 14.17
C PHE A 271 -20.41 1.46 14.92
N ILE A 272 -21.75 1.48 14.90
CA ILE A 272 -22.56 0.30 15.18
C ILE A 272 -22.76 -0.44 13.85
N PRO A 273 -22.45 -1.75 13.77
CA PRO A 273 -22.60 -2.53 12.55
C PRO A 273 -24.00 -2.43 11.94
N ASN A 274 -24.05 -2.23 10.63
CA ASN A 274 -25.27 -2.19 9.84
C ASN A 274 -25.04 -2.91 8.50
N ASP A 275 -25.87 -3.89 8.18
CA ASP A 275 -25.75 -4.69 6.94
C ASP A 275 -25.95 -3.87 5.66
N ALA A 276 -26.62 -2.72 5.74
CA ALA A 276 -26.76 -1.81 4.61
C ALA A 276 -25.48 -1.02 4.31
N TYR A 277 -24.54 -0.95 5.27
CA TYR A 277 -23.30 -0.19 5.13
C TYR A 277 -22.07 -0.99 5.57
N GLN A 278 -21.31 -1.52 4.62
CA GLN A 278 -20.10 -2.30 4.88
C GLN A 278 -19.04 -1.49 5.64
N ILE A 279 -18.95 -0.17 5.39
CA ILE A 279 -18.04 0.70 6.15
C ILE A 279 -18.30 0.66 7.68
N SER A 280 -19.55 0.45 8.10
CA SER A 280 -19.90 0.40 9.53
C SER A 280 -19.39 -0.87 10.22
N LYS A 281 -19.25 -1.97 9.48
CA LYS A 281 -18.73 -3.25 9.99
C LYS A 281 -17.23 -3.18 10.21
N ILE A 282 -16.49 -2.65 9.23
CA ILE A 282 -15.03 -2.54 9.31
C ILE A 282 -14.59 -1.50 10.35
N LEU A 283 -15.37 -0.43 10.55
CA LEU A 283 -15.14 0.60 11.57
C LEU A 283 -15.91 0.32 12.88
N SER A 284 -16.32 -0.92 13.12
CA SER A 284 -17.13 -1.30 14.28
C SER A 284 -16.32 -1.32 15.58
N HIS A 285 -16.98 -0.99 16.69
CA HIS A 285 -16.46 -1.19 18.05
C HIS A 285 -16.34 -2.67 18.42
N GLU A 286 -17.00 -3.56 17.68
CA GLU A 286 -16.99 -5.01 17.90
C GLU A 286 -15.83 -5.76 17.23
N PHE A 287 -14.94 -5.05 16.52
CA PHE A 287 -13.84 -5.64 15.79
C PHE A 287 -12.92 -6.45 16.73
N SER A 288 -12.72 -7.74 16.43
CA SER A 288 -12.11 -8.70 17.37
C SER A 288 -11.35 -9.84 16.66
N LYS A 289 -10.73 -10.75 17.43
CA LYS A 289 -10.00 -11.91 16.89
C LYS A 289 -10.96 -12.85 16.13
N GLY A 290 -10.48 -13.48 15.06
CA GLY A 290 -11.29 -14.39 14.23
C GLY A 290 -12.24 -13.72 13.23
N MET A 291 -12.36 -12.39 13.25
CA MET A 291 -13.17 -11.64 12.30
C MET A 291 -12.39 -11.30 11.02
N VAL A 292 -13.03 -11.47 9.87
CA VAL A 292 -12.56 -11.06 8.55
C VAL A 292 -13.62 -10.18 7.90
N TYR A 293 -13.28 -8.92 7.66
CA TYR A 293 -14.11 -7.93 6.98
C TYR A 293 -13.29 -7.30 5.85
N ARG A 294 -13.32 -7.96 4.69
CA ARG A 294 -12.60 -7.53 3.48
C ARG A 294 -13.54 -7.05 2.38
N SER A 295 -14.85 -7.06 2.60
CA SER A 295 -15.85 -6.55 1.66
C SER A 295 -16.21 -5.09 1.95
N LEU A 296 -16.01 -4.21 0.95
CA LEU A 296 -16.52 -2.83 0.94
C LEU A 296 -17.46 -2.59 -0.25
N ASN A 297 -18.19 -3.62 -0.67
CA ASN A 297 -18.92 -3.61 -1.94
C ASN A 297 -20.24 -2.81 -1.88
N GLU A 298 -20.15 -1.49 -1.76
CA GLU A 298 -21.28 -0.56 -1.72
C GLU A 298 -21.00 0.70 -2.53
N ASN A 299 -22.05 1.48 -2.82
CA ASN A 299 -21.84 2.79 -3.44
C ASN A 299 -21.40 3.78 -2.37
N SER A 300 -20.13 4.17 -2.42
CA SER A 300 -19.51 4.99 -1.39
C SER A 300 -19.69 6.49 -1.59
N ILE A 301 -20.20 6.95 -2.74
CA ILE A 301 -20.14 8.37 -3.11
C ILE A 301 -20.77 9.30 -2.05
N TYR A 302 -21.91 8.90 -1.49
CA TYR A 302 -22.61 9.66 -0.45
C TYR A 302 -21.88 9.63 0.89
N ILE A 303 -21.18 8.54 1.20
CA ILE A 303 -20.37 8.43 2.40
C ILE A 303 -19.23 9.47 2.33
N PHE A 304 -18.55 9.57 1.20
CA PHE A 304 -17.47 10.54 1.00
C PHE A 304 -17.97 11.99 0.91
N SER A 305 -19.04 12.24 0.16
CA SER A 305 -19.55 13.60 0.00
C SER A 305 -20.20 14.13 1.29
N GLU A 306 -21.04 13.35 1.97
CA GLU A 306 -21.81 13.81 3.12
C GLU A 306 -21.08 13.69 4.46
N LEU A 307 -20.22 12.70 4.64
CA LEU A 307 -19.48 12.50 5.90
C LEU A 307 -18.05 13.03 5.86
N LEU A 308 -17.38 13.01 4.71
CA LEU A 308 -16.00 13.50 4.57
C LEU A 308 -15.88 14.82 3.79
N GLY A 309 -16.99 15.39 3.31
CA GLY A 309 -16.98 16.71 2.68
C GLY A 309 -16.36 16.73 1.28
N TRP A 310 -16.32 15.60 0.57
CA TRP A 310 -15.87 15.53 -0.83
C TRP A 310 -16.93 16.14 -1.76
N LYS A 311 -17.14 17.46 -1.66
CA LYS A 311 -18.14 18.23 -2.39
C LYS A 311 -17.45 19.30 -3.23
N TYR A 312 -17.87 19.44 -4.50
CA TYR A 312 -17.24 20.32 -5.50
C TYR A 312 -18.25 21.09 -6.37
N SER A 313 -19.55 21.02 -6.07
CA SER A 313 -20.59 21.84 -6.73
C SER A 313 -21.07 22.94 -5.77
N TYR A 314 -20.82 24.21 -6.09
CA TYR A 314 -21.11 25.33 -5.17
C TYR A 314 -21.81 26.56 -5.79
N VAL A 315 -22.27 26.51 -7.04
CA VAL A 315 -23.01 27.64 -7.64
C VAL A 315 -24.50 27.53 -7.30
N THR A 316 -24.99 28.41 -6.42
CA THR A 316 -26.33 28.40 -5.83
C THR A 316 -27.49 28.75 -6.78
N SER A 317 -27.34 28.65 -8.10
CA SER A 317 -28.36 29.11 -9.05
C SER A 317 -28.59 28.27 -10.30
N VAL A 318 -27.96 27.11 -10.46
CA VAL A 318 -28.12 26.26 -11.66
C VAL A 318 -28.40 24.82 -11.21
N GLU A 319 -29.12 24.05 -12.03
CA GLU A 319 -29.35 22.62 -11.77
C GLU A 319 -28.03 21.98 -11.35
N SER A 320 -28.03 21.34 -10.17
CA SER A 320 -26.81 20.82 -9.54
C SER A 320 -26.02 20.00 -10.56
N SER A 321 -24.77 20.39 -10.85
CA SER A 321 -23.82 19.54 -11.56
C SER A 321 -23.82 18.20 -10.82
N LYS A 322 -24.26 17.15 -11.51
CA LYS A 322 -24.23 15.80 -10.96
C LYS A 322 -22.86 15.25 -11.26
N THR A 323 -22.36 14.47 -10.33
CA THR A 323 -21.26 13.56 -10.52
C THR A 323 -21.60 12.28 -9.82
N SER A 324 -21.68 11.21 -10.60
CA SER A 324 -21.68 9.86 -10.08
C SER A 324 -20.27 9.28 -10.23
N SER A 325 -20.08 8.04 -9.83
CA SER A 325 -19.04 7.19 -10.37
C SER A 325 -19.58 5.77 -10.31
N SER A 326 -19.43 5.00 -11.38
CA SER A 326 -19.92 3.62 -11.39
C SER A 326 -19.12 2.76 -12.36
N GLY A 327 -19.00 1.51 -11.96
CA GLY A 327 -18.25 0.48 -12.64
C GLY A 327 -18.37 -0.81 -11.85
N THR A 328 -17.96 -1.91 -12.47
CA THR A 328 -17.99 -3.22 -11.81
C THR A 328 -17.01 -4.18 -12.45
N THR A 329 -16.53 -5.15 -11.66
CA THR A 329 -15.73 -6.27 -12.17
C THR A 329 -16.53 -7.23 -13.05
N ASP A 330 -17.85 -7.12 -13.08
CA ASP A 330 -18.71 -7.89 -14.01
C ASP A 330 -18.64 -7.36 -15.45
N LEU A 331 -18.33 -6.07 -15.61
CA LEU A 331 -17.98 -5.48 -16.91
C LEU A 331 -16.55 -5.90 -17.24
N LYS A 332 -16.43 -7.15 -17.68
CA LYS A 332 -15.14 -7.79 -17.97
C LYS A 332 -14.96 -7.99 -19.47
N VAL A 333 -13.80 -7.58 -19.96
CA VAL A 333 -13.39 -7.71 -21.35
C VAL A 333 -12.19 -8.63 -21.43
N ASP A 334 -12.24 -9.66 -22.25
CA ASP A 334 -11.08 -10.52 -22.48
C ASP A 334 -10.00 -9.77 -23.28
N LEU A 335 -8.72 -10.06 -23.03
CA LEU A 335 -7.60 -9.44 -23.75
C LEU A 335 -7.70 -9.54 -25.29
N SER A 336 -8.27 -10.62 -25.81
CA SER A 336 -8.53 -10.80 -27.24
C SER A 336 -9.99 -10.59 -27.63
N GLY A 337 -10.75 -9.94 -26.75
CA GLY A 337 -12.18 -9.70 -26.91
C GLY A 337 -12.48 -8.40 -27.63
N THR A 338 -13.76 -8.02 -27.54
CA THR A 338 -14.32 -6.87 -28.23
C THR A 338 -15.15 -6.05 -27.26
N LEU A 339 -15.14 -4.73 -27.42
CA LEU A 339 -15.85 -3.77 -26.60
C LEU A 339 -16.91 -3.05 -27.43
N ASN A 340 -18.17 -3.11 -27.03
CA ASN A 340 -19.23 -2.29 -27.63
C ASN A 340 -19.39 -0.98 -26.86
N ILE A 341 -18.87 0.11 -27.41
CA ILE A 341 -18.90 1.45 -26.79
C ILE A 341 -20.35 1.92 -26.54
N GLY A 342 -21.29 1.52 -27.41
CA GLY A 342 -22.70 1.91 -27.29
C GLY A 342 -23.44 1.24 -26.13
N GLU A 343 -22.87 0.19 -25.52
CA GLU A 343 -23.43 -0.50 -24.35
C GLU A 343 -22.98 0.11 -23.02
N PHE A 344 -22.03 1.05 -23.05
CA PHE A 344 -21.62 1.82 -21.88
C PHE A 344 -22.66 2.91 -21.62
N ASP A 345 -23.69 2.52 -20.87
CA ASP A 345 -24.75 3.43 -20.45
C ASP A 345 -24.20 4.52 -19.52
N SER A 346 -24.61 5.76 -19.78
CA SER A 346 -24.49 6.94 -18.91
C SER A 346 -24.96 6.72 -17.46
N SER A 347 -25.72 5.65 -17.18
CA SER A 347 -26.13 5.24 -15.84
C SER A 347 -25.01 4.60 -15.01
N ASN A 348 -23.90 4.19 -15.65
CA ASN A 348 -22.76 3.52 -15.02
C ASN A 348 -21.45 4.28 -15.31
N GLY A 349 -21.24 5.44 -14.69
CA GLY A 349 -19.94 6.12 -14.72
C GLY A 349 -19.83 7.36 -13.85
N ILE A 350 -18.66 8.01 -13.88
CA ILE A 350 -18.61 9.46 -13.67
C ILE A 350 -19.48 10.08 -14.74
N ASN A 351 -20.40 10.95 -14.36
CA ASN A 351 -21.23 11.70 -15.29
C ASN A 351 -21.19 13.12 -14.80
N SER A 352 -20.47 13.98 -15.50
CA SER A 352 -20.37 15.41 -15.25
C SER A 352 -21.10 16.15 -16.35
N ILE A 353 -22.02 17.03 -15.98
CA ILE A 353 -22.68 17.96 -16.90
C ILE A 353 -22.13 19.36 -16.62
N ILE A 354 -21.53 19.97 -17.63
CA ILE A 354 -20.94 21.32 -17.57
C ILE A 354 -21.75 22.23 -18.48
N ASP A 355 -22.55 23.13 -17.94
CA ASP A 355 -23.37 24.03 -18.76
C ASP A 355 -22.50 25.09 -19.46
N PHE A 356 -22.79 25.40 -20.73
CA PHE A 356 -22.02 26.44 -21.46
C PHE A 356 -22.12 27.84 -20.84
N THR A 357 -23.15 28.11 -20.02
CA THR A 357 -23.23 29.35 -19.25
C THR A 357 -22.16 29.44 -18.16
N ASP A 358 -21.64 28.30 -17.69
CA ASP A 358 -20.56 28.23 -16.70
C ASP A 358 -19.17 28.39 -17.34
N PHE A 359 -19.06 28.17 -18.65
CA PHE A 359 -17.85 28.49 -19.42
C PHE A 359 -17.57 30.00 -19.49
N ILE A 360 -18.53 30.86 -19.14
CA ILE A 360 -18.36 32.31 -19.19
C ILE A 360 -17.72 32.88 -17.91
N TYR A 361 -17.71 32.20 -16.76
CA TYR A 361 -16.95 32.66 -15.58
C TYR A 361 -16.61 31.50 -14.62
N PRO A 362 -15.31 31.32 -14.30
CA PRO A 362 -14.87 31.78 -12.99
C PRO A 362 -13.53 32.53 -13.03
N GLN A 363 -13.38 33.56 -13.87
CA GLN A 363 -12.50 34.68 -13.47
C GLN A 363 -13.25 35.56 -12.47
N VAL A 364 -13.66 35.00 -11.33
CA VAL A 364 -13.85 35.85 -10.15
C VAL A 364 -12.45 36.08 -9.61
N VAL A 365 -11.71 36.95 -10.31
CA VAL A 365 -10.75 37.83 -9.65
C VAL A 365 -11.64 38.62 -8.69
N THR A 366 -11.74 38.16 -7.44
CA THR A 366 -12.34 39.01 -6.42
C THR A 366 -11.47 40.26 -6.37
N GLU A 367 -12.04 41.44 -6.13
CA GLU A 367 -11.27 42.71 -6.05
C GLU A 367 -10.16 42.70 -4.96
N ASN A 368 -10.03 41.60 -4.21
CA ASN A 368 -9.00 41.33 -3.21
C ASN A 368 -7.97 40.26 -3.61
N ASP A 369 -8.08 39.63 -4.78
CA ASP A 369 -7.00 38.79 -5.29
C ASP A 369 -5.81 39.70 -5.59
N PRO A 370 -4.65 39.50 -4.95
CA PRO A 370 -3.48 40.31 -5.23
C PRO A 370 -3.21 40.20 -6.73
N VAL A 371 -3.06 41.33 -7.42
CA VAL A 371 -2.60 41.35 -8.82
C VAL A 371 -1.26 40.60 -8.85
N ILE A 372 -1.30 39.33 -9.23
CA ILE A 372 -0.11 38.50 -9.27
C ILE A 372 0.59 38.84 -10.58
N ASP A 373 1.83 39.29 -10.49
CA ASP A 373 2.67 39.57 -11.65
C ASP A 373 2.77 38.29 -12.52
N GLU A 374 2.28 38.37 -13.76
CA GLU A 374 2.39 37.31 -14.76
C GLU A 374 3.88 37.06 -15.04
N GLY A 375 4.45 36.05 -14.39
CA GLY A 375 5.89 35.76 -14.38
C GLY A 375 6.52 35.62 -12.99
N SER A 376 5.76 35.84 -11.91
CA SER A 376 6.23 35.50 -10.57
C SER A 376 6.40 33.99 -10.40
N GLN A 377 7.37 33.58 -9.58
CA GLN A 377 7.64 32.15 -9.32
C GLN A 377 6.40 31.41 -8.80
N ALA A 378 5.54 32.08 -8.02
CA ALA A 378 4.31 31.51 -7.51
C ALA A 378 3.30 31.15 -8.61
N VAL A 379 3.18 31.98 -9.66
CA VAL A 379 2.32 31.68 -10.82
C VAL A 379 2.87 30.48 -11.59
N ILE A 380 4.18 30.48 -11.85
CA ILE A 380 4.86 29.39 -12.56
C ILE A 380 4.69 28.06 -11.81
N ASP A 381 4.81 28.08 -10.48
CA ASP A 381 4.67 26.88 -9.67
C ASP A 381 3.22 26.39 -9.60
N HIS A 382 2.24 27.30 -9.58
CA HIS A 382 0.83 26.97 -9.69
C HIS A 382 0.49 26.38 -11.06
N GLU A 383 0.96 26.95 -12.16
CA GLU A 383 0.76 26.42 -13.52
C GLU A 383 1.31 24.99 -13.67
N LYS A 384 2.48 24.70 -13.10
CA LYS A 384 3.03 23.33 -13.03
C LYS A 384 2.15 22.39 -12.20
N ALA A 385 1.53 22.89 -11.13
CA ALA A 385 0.58 22.12 -10.34
C ALA A 385 -0.67 21.77 -11.15
N LEU A 386 -1.18 22.72 -11.94
CA LEU A 386 -2.30 22.47 -12.87
C LEU A 386 -1.91 21.46 -13.95
N GLU A 387 -0.72 21.58 -14.54
CA GLU A 387 -0.22 20.60 -15.52
C GLU A 387 -0.11 19.20 -14.93
N TYR A 388 0.37 19.08 -13.68
CA TYR A 388 0.38 17.82 -12.95
C TYR A 388 -1.03 17.25 -12.73
N VAL A 389 -1.98 18.07 -12.27
CA VAL A 389 -3.36 17.65 -12.01
C VAL A 389 -4.09 17.26 -13.30
N ASN A 390 -3.83 17.95 -14.42
CA ASN A 390 -4.43 17.68 -15.72
C ASN A 390 -4.14 16.26 -16.24
N GLN A 391 -3.00 15.66 -15.87
CA GLN A 391 -2.64 14.28 -16.28
C GLN A 391 -3.64 13.22 -15.81
N TYR A 392 -4.47 13.54 -14.82
CA TYR A 392 -5.49 12.64 -14.28
C TYR A 392 -6.87 12.85 -14.94
N HIS A 393 -7.06 13.92 -15.71
CA HIS A 393 -8.33 14.26 -16.35
C HIS A 393 -8.82 13.09 -17.24
N PRO A 394 -10.12 12.75 -17.26
CA PRO A 394 -10.61 11.57 -17.96
C PRO A 394 -10.32 11.46 -19.47
N ILE A 395 -10.16 12.62 -20.12
CA ILE A 395 -9.84 12.79 -21.54
C ILE A 395 -8.50 13.50 -21.75
N TYR A 396 -7.55 13.33 -20.82
CA TYR A 396 -6.17 13.77 -21.05
C TYR A 396 -5.51 12.89 -22.10
N TYR A 397 -5.07 13.49 -23.20
CA TYR A 397 -4.43 12.81 -24.33
C TYR A 397 -3.43 13.73 -25.00
N ASP A 398 -2.29 13.19 -25.46
CA ASP A 398 -1.22 13.95 -26.13
C ASP A 398 -0.80 15.22 -25.38
N ASN A 399 -0.59 15.06 -24.07
CA ASN A 399 -0.19 16.11 -23.11
C ASN A 399 -1.19 17.28 -22.94
N LYS A 400 -2.46 17.09 -23.29
CA LYS A 400 -3.51 18.11 -23.09
C LYS A 400 -4.86 17.50 -22.73
N VAL A 401 -5.74 18.31 -22.15
CA VAL A 401 -7.15 17.96 -21.99
C VAL A 401 -7.87 18.23 -23.30
N MET A 402 -8.62 17.25 -23.81
CA MET A 402 -9.31 17.39 -25.09
C MET A 402 -10.54 18.30 -24.99
N ASP A 403 -10.72 19.15 -26.01
CA ASP A 403 -11.81 20.13 -26.13
C ASP A 403 -12.83 19.77 -27.24
N THR A 404 -12.60 18.69 -27.97
CA THR A 404 -13.49 18.13 -28.99
C THR A 404 -14.33 16.97 -28.47
N ASP A 405 -15.37 16.61 -29.22
CA ASP A 405 -16.18 15.42 -28.93
C ASP A 405 -15.36 14.17 -29.22
N CYS A 406 -15.10 13.35 -28.20
CA CYS A 406 -14.15 12.25 -28.29
C CYS A 406 -14.47 11.14 -27.29
N PHE A 407 -13.82 9.99 -27.46
CA PHE A 407 -13.71 8.99 -26.40
C PHE A 407 -12.30 8.44 -26.26
N THR A 408 -11.97 7.99 -25.05
CA THR A 408 -10.68 7.39 -24.70
C THR A 408 -10.88 6.05 -24.02
N LEU A 409 -10.09 5.06 -24.40
CA LEU A 409 -9.89 3.84 -23.62
C LEU A 409 -8.59 3.95 -22.86
N SER A 410 -8.65 3.80 -21.54
CA SER A 410 -7.48 4.00 -20.69
C SER A 410 -7.28 2.87 -19.69
N ILE A 411 -6.02 2.53 -19.43
CA ILE A 411 -5.60 1.54 -18.43
C ILE A 411 -4.91 2.26 -17.29
N LEU A 412 -5.29 1.95 -16.05
CA LEU A 412 -4.74 2.59 -14.86
C LEU A 412 -3.31 2.09 -14.61
N LYS A 413 -2.39 3.01 -14.32
CA LYS A 413 -1.02 2.69 -13.89
C LYS A 413 -0.90 2.74 -12.37
N LYS A 414 0.10 2.04 -11.82
CA LYS A 414 0.42 1.98 -10.37
C LYS A 414 0.80 3.34 -9.75
N ASN A 415 1.11 4.34 -10.57
CA ASN A 415 1.33 5.72 -10.10
C ASN A 415 0.04 6.57 -10.11
N GLY A 416 -1.10 5.98 -10.50
CA GLY A 416 -2.42 6.60 -10.59
C GLY A 416 -2.69 7.42 -11.86
N THR A 417 -1.71 7.58 -12.74
CA THR A 417 -1.95 8.13 -14.09
C THR A 417 -2.53 7.07 -15.02
N TRP A 418 -3.05 7.50 -16.16
CA TRP A 418 -3.73 6.62 -17.12
C TRP A 418 -2.89 6.46 -18.40
N ASP A 419 -2.79 5.23 -18.91
CA ASP A 419 -2.28 4.95 -20.25
C ASP A 419 -3.45 4.94 -21.23
N VAL A 420 -3.49 5.89 -22.17
CA VAL A 420 -4.54 5.95 -23.20
C VAL A 420 -4.15 5.00 -24.32
N VAL A 421 -4.72 3.80 -24.29
CA VAL A 421 -4.42 2.73 -25.25
C VAL A 421 -5.22 2.84 -26.55
N PHE A 422 -6.27 3.65 -26.55
CA PHE A 422 -7.06 3.98 -27.74
C PHE A 422 -7.71 5.36 -27.60
N PHE A 423 -7.74 6.12 -28.69
CA PHE A 423 -8.33 7.45 -28.78
C PHE A 423 -9.14 7.58 -30.08
N PHE A 424 -10.34 8.15 -29.99
CA PHE A 424 -11.18 8.44 -31.15
C PHE A 424 -11.74 9.86 -31.06
N ASP A 425 -11.42 10.67 -32.06
CA ASP A 425 -12.00 11.99 -32.28
C ASP A 425 -13.28 11.83 -33.10
N LEU A 426 -14.35 12.58 -32.81
CA LEU A 426 -15.69 12.52 -33.41
C LEU A 426 -16.66 11.49 -32.80
N TYR A 427 -16.70 11.40 -31.47
CA TYR A 427 -17.72 10.60 -30.79
C TYR A 427 -19.11 11.25 -30.86
N PHE A 428 -20.14 10.46 -31.16
CA PHE A 428 -21.53 10.87 -31.04
C PHE A 428 -22.33 9.82 -30.25
N PRO A 429 -23.09 10.21 -29.22
CA PRO A 429 -23.90 9.28 -28.44
C PRO A 429 -24.86 8.46 -29.33
N GLY A 430 -24.95 7.15 -29.04
CA GLY A 430 -25.86 6.23 -29.72
C GLY A 430 -25.36 5.65 -31.05
N ILE A 431 -24.15 6.01 -31.50
CA ILE A 431 -23.49 5.31 -32.61
C ILE A 431 -22.83 4.05 -32.04
N PRO A 432 -23.24 2.83 -32.45
CA PRO A 432 -22.57 1.61 -32.03
C PRO A 432 -21.16 1.60 -32.62
N TYR A 433 -20.17 1.57 -31.73
CA TYR A 433 -18.78 1.38 -32.10
C TYR A 433 -18.27 0.11 -31.43
N GLU A 434 -17.76 -0.80 -32.25
CA GLU A 434 -17.24 -2.09 -31.81
C GLU A 434 -15.70 -2.03 -31.90
N LEU A 435 -15.05 -1.88 -30.75
CA LEU A 435 -13.60 -1.78 -30.63
C LEU A 435 -13.00 -3.17 -30.36
N GLN A 436 -12.12 -3.65 -31.23
CA GLN A 436 -11.36 -4.86 -30.94
C GLN A 436 -10.19 -4.53 -30.00
N MET A 437 -9.98 -5.33 -28.96
CA MET A 437 -8.85 -5.11 -28.04
C MET A 437 -7.48 -5.19 -28.74
N SER A 438 -7.40 -5.86 -29.90
CA SER A 438 -6.21 -5.88 -30.75
C SER A 438 -5.88 -4.54 -31.44
N GLU A 439 -6.83 -3.60 -31.49
CA GLU A 439 -6.61 -2.24 -32.00
C GLU A 439 -5.98 -1.33 -30.93
N CYS A 440 -5.99 -1.74 -29.66
CA CYS A 440 -5.42 -0.99 -28.56
C CYS A 440 -3.89 -1.14 -28.53
N THR A 441 -3.18 -0.03 -28.29
CA THR A 441 -1.73 -0.03 -28.13
C THR A 441 -1.37 0.21 -26.66
N PHE A 442 -0.82 -0.81 -25.99
CA PHE A 442 -0.33 -0.70 -24.62
C PHE A 442 1.08 -0.11 -24.63
N HIS A 443 1.31 1.00 -23.92
CA HIS A 443 2.57 1.75 -23.98
C HIS A 443 3.55 1.41 -22.83
N CYS A 444 3.06 0.79 -21.76
CA CYS A 444 3.84 0.43 -20.57
C CYS A 444 4.09 -1.09 -20.44
N ASP A 445 5.09 -1.48 -19.61
CA ASP A 445 5.27 -2.89 -19.21
C ASP A 445 4.04 -3.37 -18.42
N PRO A 446 3.57 -4.62 -18.63
CA PRO A 446 2.47 -5.22 -17.87
C PRO A 446 2.51 -5.07 -16.34
N ASP A 447 3.70 -4.93 -15.74
CA ASP A 447 3.85 -4.77 -14.30
C ASP A 447 3.64 -3.33 -13.80
N GLU A 448 3.57 -2.35 -14.70
CA GLU A 448 3.29 -0.94 -14.40
C GLU A 448 1.78 -0.65 -14.30
N TYR A 449 0.93 -1.53 -14.84
CA TYR A 449 -0.52 -1.39 -14.73
C TYR A 449 -1.05 -1.83 -13.37
N GLU A 450 -2.07 -1.12 -12.89
CA GLU A 450 -2.77 -1.47 -11.66
C GLU A 450 -3.76 -2.61 -11.90
N ARG A 451 -3.92 -3.44 -10.86
CA ARG A 451 -4.81 -4.60 -10.88
C ARG A 451 -5.82 -4.58 -9.75
N THR A 452 -6.98 -5.18 -10.02
CA THR A 452 -7.93 -5.58 -8.99
C THR A 452 -7.34 -6.68 -8.10
N VAL A 453 -8.01 -7.00 -6.98
CA VAL A 453 -7.62 -8.12 -6.12
C VAL A 453 -7.65 -9.49 -6.83
N ASP A 454 -8.42 -9.61 -7.90
CA ASP A 454 -8.51 -10.81 -8.76
C ASP A 454 -7.49 -10.80 -9.91
N GLY A 455 -6.67 -9.74 -10.02
CA GLY A 455 -5.60 -9.64 -11.01
C GLY A 455 -5.99 -9.06 -12.37
N TYR A 456 -7.25 -8.67 -12.57
CA TYR A 456 -7.67 -7.95 -13.78
C TYR A 456 -7.09 -6.54 -13.85
N LEU A 457 -6.76 -6.06 -15.04
CA LEU A 457 -6.35 -4.66 -15.21
C LEU A 457 -7.55 -3.75 -14.98
N LYS A 458 -7.34 -2.65 -14.25
CA LYS A 458 -8.35 -1.60 -14.05
C LYS A 458 -8.38 -0.69 -15.28
N ALA A 459 -9.54 -0.57 -15.93
CA ALA A 459 -9.72 0.20 -17.15
C ALA A 459 -10.85 1.24 -17.01
N ARG A 460 -10.78 2.27 -17.83
CA ARG A 460 -11.79 3.33 -17.92
C ARG A 460 -12.07 3.66 -19.38
N LEU A 461 -13.35 3.74 -19.71
CA LEU A 461 -13.82 4.32 -20.95
C LEU A 461 -14.36 5.71 -20.64
N SER A 462 -13.76 6.75 -21.20
CA SER A 462 -14.24 8.13 -21.03
C SER A 462 -14.82 8.66 -22.33
N THR A 463 -15.95 9.36 -22.27
CA THR A 463 -16.53 10.06 -23.42
C THR A 463 -16.73 11.52 -23.08
N ARG A 464 -16.47 12.42 -24.02
CA ARG A 464 -16.86 13.82 -23.95
C ARG A 464 -17.69 14.16 -25.17
N PHE A 465 -18.83 14.81 -24.98
CA PHE A 465 -19.61 15.35 -26.08
C PHE A 465 -20.45 16.57 -25.66
N MET A 466 -20.81 17.42 -26.61
CA MET A 466 -21.80 18.47 -26.39
C MET A 466 -23.23 17.92 -26.54
N ASN A 467 -24.05 18.06 -25.51
CA ASN A 467 -25.44 17.62 -25.53
C ASN A 467 -26.38 18.63 -26.20
N ASN A 468 -27.66 18.25 -26.35
CA ASN A 468 -28.68 19.08 -26.99
C ASN A 468 -28.96 20.41 -26.27
N ASN A 469 -28.65 20.50 -24.97
CA ASN A 469 -28.79 21.72 -24.16
C ASN A 469 -27.56 22.63 -24.26
N ARG A 470 -26.57 22.30 -25.11
CA ARG A 470 -25.25 22.94 -25.15
C ARG A 470 -24.50 22.81 -23.83
N ALA A 471 -24.71 21.74 -23.07
CA ALA A 471 -23.83 21.38 -21.96
C ALA A 471 -22.80 20.37 -22.47
N ILE A 472 -21.59 20.40 -21.91
CA ILE A 472 -20.60 19.36 -22.12
C ILE A 472 -20.90 18.23 -21.15
N GLU A 473 -21.13 17.04 -21.68
CA GLU A 473 -21.24 15.81 -20.90
C GLU A 473 -19.91 15.07 -20.94
N LEU A 474 -19.32 14.86 -19.76
CA LEU A 474 -18.15 14.02 -19.56
C LEU A 474 -18.59 12.77 -18.80
N ASN A 475 -18.54 11.63 -19.48
CA ASN A 475 -18.84 10.35 -18.87
C ASN A 475 -17.57 9.50 -18.71
N SER A 476 -17.50 8.68 -17.67
CA SER A 476 -16.41 7.72 -17.46
C SER A 476 -16.88 6.44 -16.79
N THR A 477 -16.86 5.34 -17.51
CA THR A 477 -17.22 4.02 -16.96
C THR A 477 -15.98 3.23 -16.61
N TYR A 478 -15.94 2.68 -15.39
CA TYR A 478 -14.87 1.79 -14.97
C TYR A 478 -15.24 0.32 -15.22
N PHE A 479 -14.28 -0.42 -15.75
CA PHE A 479 -14.45 -1.82 -16.11
C PHE A 479 -13.09 -2.54 -15.97
N VAL A 480 -13.07 -3.85 -16.23
CA VAL A 480 -11.85 -4.65 -16.06
C VAL A 480 -11.47 -5.43 -17.32
N ILE A 481 -10.17 -5.61 -17.51
CA ILE A 481 -9.63 -6.43 -18.59
C ILE A 481 -8.99 -7.69 -18.02
N ASP A 482 -9.44 -8.83 -18.52
CA ASP A 482 -8.88 -10.14 -18.20
C ASP A 482 -7.54 -10.32 -18.91
N TYR A 483 -6.45 -10.31 -18.14
CA TYR A 483 -5.09 -10.10 -18.66
C TYR A 483 -4.10 -11.18 -18.19
N LEU A 484 -2.87 -11.13 -18.70
CA LEU A 484 -1.75 -11.95 -18.23
C LEU A 484 -1.48 -11.73 -16.74
N PRO A 485 -0.98 -12.74 -15.99
CA PRO A 485 -0.67 -12.58 -14.58
C PRO A 485 0.51 -11.61 -14.39
N PRO A 486 0.59 -10.87 -13.27
CA PRO A 486 1.75 -10.02 -12.98
C PRO A 486 3.04 -10.85 -12.80
N LYS A 487 4.21 -10.23 -12.99
CA LYS A 487 5.49 -10.87 -12.66
C LYS A 487 5.62 -11.00 -11.15
N VAL A 488 5.47 -12.21 -10.62
CA VAL A 488 5.65 -12.49 -9.19
C VAL A 488 7.06 -12.09 -8.75
N LYS A 489 7.12 -11.23 -7.74
CA LYS A 489 8.36 -10.77 -7.12
C LYS A 489 8.70 -11.66 -5.93
N LEU A 490 9.95 -12.12 -5.91
CA LEU A 490 10.50 -12.92 -4.83
C LEU A 490 11.30 -12.05 -3.86
N ARG A 491 11.09 -12.27 -2.56
CA ARG A 491 11.94 -11.78 -1.47
C ARG A 491 12.24 -12.92 -0.52
N TYR A 492 13.24 -12.79 0.33
CA TYR A 492 13.61 -13.90 1.20
C TYR A 492 14.19 -13.47 2.54
N ASN A 493 14.02 -14.33 3.55
CA ASN A 493 14.70 -14.26 4.83
C ASN A 493 15.20 -15.66 5.23
N TYR A 494 16.32 -15.72 5.94
CA TYR A 494 16.71 -16.94 6.65
C TYR A 494 15.84 -17.11 7.89
N VAL A 495 15.35 -18.33 8.11
CA VAL A 495 14.48 -18.66 9.23
C VAL A 495 15.22 -19.61 10.16
N ASN A 496 15.23 -19.33 11.45
CA ASN A 496 15.68 -20.28 12.46
C ASN A 496 14.46 -21.04 12.96
N ASN A 497 14.35 -22.32 12.60
CA ASN A 497 13.19 -23.15 12.97
C ASN A 497 13.14 -23.57 14.45
N ASN A 498 13.85 -22.88 15.35
CA ASN A 498 13.95 -23.23 16.78
C ASN A 498 13.65 -22.02 17.69
N ILE A 499 12.52 -21.33 17.51
CA ILE A 499 12.08 -20.28 18.45
C ILE A 499 10.76 -20.65 19.16
N ASP A 500 10.11 -21.76 18.81
CA ASP A 500 8.85 -22.18 19.46
C ASP A 500 9.02 -22.93 20.79
N GLU A 501 10.25 -23.20 21.24
CA GLU A 501 10.52 -23.80 22.56
C GLU A 501 11.75 -23.18 23.23
N LEU A 502 11.71 -21.90 23.62
CA LEU A 502 12.66 -21.37 24.61
C LEU A 502 11.99 -20.22 25.38
N SER A 503 11.13 -20.61 26.32
CA SER A 503 10.87 -19.80 27.51
C SER A 503 12.19 -19.60 28.26
N ASP A 504 12.61 -18.33 28.40
CA ASP A 504 13.50 -17.83 29.44
C ASP A 504 14.63 -18.76 29.92
N ALA A 505 15.70 -18.94 29.13
CA ALA A 505 17.05 -19.21 29.66
C ALA A 505 18.13 -19.16 28.56
N VAL A 506 19.11 -18.28 28.75
CA VAL A 506 20.48 -18.31 28.21
C VAL A 506 20.61 -18.17 26.68
N ALA A 507 21.05 -16.96 26.29
CA ALA A 507 21.74 -16.71 25.03
C ALA A 507 22.87 -17.73 24.84
N SER A 508 22.63 -18.75 24.03
CA SER A 508 23.65 -19.68 23.54
C SER A 508 23.33 -20.00 22.07
N THR A 509 24.28 -19.58 21.23
CA THR A 509 24.49 -19.97 19.83
C THR A 509 23.24 -20.02 18.93
N ASN A 510 23.02 -18.91 18.20
CA ASN A 510 22.20 -18.89 16.98
C ASN A 510 22.70 -19.98 16.01
N ALA A 511 22.11 -21.16 16.02
CA ALA A 511 22.33 -22.17 15.00
C ALA A 511 21.79 -21.59 13.68
N ILE A 512 22.67 -21.04 12.86
CA ILE A 512 22.31 -20.50 11.54
C ILE A 512 21.82 -21.67 10.70
N THR A 513 20.53 -21.70 10.40
CA THR A 513 19.97 -22.75 9.54
C THR A 513 19.89 -22.25 8.10
N ASN A 514 20.24 -23.09 7.13
CA ASN A 514 20.04 -22.82 5.70
C ASN A 514 18.56 -23.01 5.28
N ASN A 515 17.62 -22.79 6.20
CA ASN A 515 16.21 -22.70 5.90
C ASN A 515 15.89 -21.26 5.52
N VAL A 516 15.23 -21.11 4.38
CA VAL A 516 14.90 -19.83 3.78
C VAL A 516 13.40 -19.79 3.53
N ARG A 517 12.77 -18.71 3.96
CA ARG A 517 11.40 -18.37 3.58
C ARG A 517 11.45 -17.48 2.35
N LEU A 518 10.82 -17.94 1.27
CA LEU A 518 10.63 -17.18 0.05
C LEU A 518 9.24 -16.55 0.07
N TYR A 519 9.17 -15.23 0.05
CA TYR A 519 7.94 -14.47 0.00
C TYR A 519 7.54 -14.18 -1.44
N PHE A 520 6.25 -14.25 -1.71
CA PHE A 520 5.62 -13.90 -2.97
C PHE A 520 4.90 -12.57 -2.83
N SER A 521 5.03 -11.72 -3.84
CA SER A 521 4.29 -10.47 -3.99
C SER A 521 3.91 -10.30 -5.45
N ASP A 522 2.91 -9.46 -5.72
CA ASP A 522 2.26 -9.34 -7.02
C ASP A 522 1.70 -10.71 -7.48
N ILE A 523 0.77 -11.28 -6.71
CA ILE A 523 0.19 -12.63 -6.97
C ILE A 523 -1.28 -12.58 -7.40
N GLU A 524 -1.82 -11.39 -7.69
CA GLU A 524 -3.23 -11.22 -8.02
C GLU A 524 -3.54 -11.86 -9.39
N GLY A 525 -4.61 -12.67 -9.45
CA GLY A 525 -4.99 -13.39 -10.66
C GLY A 525 -4.02 -14.48 -11.10
N VAL A 526 -3.17 -14.96 -10.19
CA VAL A 526 -2.28 -16.10 -10.41
C VAL A 526 -2.97 -17.38 -9.97
N ASP A 527 -3.12 -18.34 -10.88
CA ASP A 527 -3.72 -19.65 -10.59
C ASP A 527 -2.71 -20.58 -9.89
N TYR A 528 -1.44 -20.52 -10.31
CA TYR A 528 -0.33 -21.25 -9.68
C TYR A 528 1.02 -20.65 -10.08
N ILE A 529 2.05 -20.94 -9.29
CA ILE A 529 3.44 -20.56 -9.55
C ILE A 529 4.26 -21.82 -9.84
N ILE A 530 5.11 -21.76 -10.87
CA ILE A 530 6.23 -22.68 -11.04
C ILE A 530 7.49 -21.99 -10.51
N LEU A 531 7.98 -22.45 -9.36
CA LEU A 531 9.23 -22.00 -8.78
C LEU A 531 10.38 -22.82 -9.38
N GLU A 532 11.21 -22.17 -10.18
CA GLU A 532 12.41 -22.73 -10.75
C GLU A 532 13.59 -22.47 -9.81
N ALA A 533 14.30 -23.52 -9.38
CA ALA A 533 15.45 -23.43 -8.49
C ALA A 533 16.70 -23.99 -9.20
N GLN A 534 17.62 -23.10 -9.55
CA GLN A 534 18.90 -23.42 -10.17
C GLN A 534 20.01 -23.40 -9.13
N LYS A 535 20.44 -24.59 -8.70
CA LYS A 535 21.58 -24.74 -7.79
C LYS A 535 22.89 -24.42 -8.52
N GLN A 536 23.85 -23.82 -7.82
CA GLN A 536 25.20 -23.59 -8.35
C GLN A 536 25.80 -24.89 -8.90
N GLY A 537 26.31 -24.82 -10.13
CA GLY A 537 26.87 -25.97 -10.87
C GLY A 537 25.85 -26.86 -11.58
N ALA A 538 24.54 -26.64 -11.38
CA ALA A 538 23.50 -27.35 -12.12
C ALA A 538 23.29 -26.76 -13.52
N ARG A 539 23.18 -27.64 -14.53
CA ARG A 539 22.95 -27.24 -15.94
C ARG A 539 21.53 -26.75 -16.19
N VAL A 540 20.55 -27.27 -15.45
CA VAL A 540 19.12 -26.96 -15.60
C VAL A 540 18.47 -26.75 -14.23
N PRO A 541 17.46 -25.86 -14.12
CA PRO A 541 16.74 -25.66 -12.86
C PRO A 541 15.82 -26.85 -12.54
N THR A 542 15.68 -27.13 -11.25
CA THR A 542 14.57 -27.95 -10.74
C THR A 542 13.29 -27.13 -10.68
N LYS A 543 12.13 -27.75 -10.84
CA LYS A 543 10.83 -27.04 -10.88
C LYS A 543 9.89 -27.58 -9.80
N LEU A 544 9.22 -26.66 -9.11
CA LEU A 544 8.21 -26.96 -8.12
C LEU A 544 6.93 -26.19 -8.48
N ARG A 545 5.78 -26.89 -8.49
CA ARG A 545 4.48 -26.24 -8.63
C ARG A 545 3.90 -25.88 -7.26
N ILE A 546 3.48 -24.64 -7.11
CA ILE A 546 2.83 -24.08 -5.93
C ILE A 546 1.42 -23.70 -6.35
N ASN A 547 0.43 -24.44 -5.86
CA ASN A 547 -0.98 -24.18 -6.18
C ASN A 547 -1.62 -23.19 -5.21
N ASP A 548 -1.29 -23.29 -3.91
CA ASP A 548 -1.76 -22.32 -2.93
C ASP A 548 -0.76 -21.17 -2.83
N VAL A 549 -1.08 -20.09 -3.54
CA VAL A 549 -0.27 -18.87 -3.53
C VAL A 549 -0.70 -17.91 -2.42
N LYS A 550 -1.86 -18.13 -1.79
CA LYS A 550 -2.46 -17.20 -0.80
C LYS A 550 -1.76 -17.24 0.56
N GLU A 551 -1.03 -18.31 0.85
CA GLU A 551 -0.07 -18.34 1.97
C GLU A 551 0.98 -17.21 1.85
N GLY A 552 1.27 -16.74 0.63
CA GLY A 552 2.18 -15.60 0.41
C GLY A 552 3.66 -15.92 0.62
N PHE A 553 4.01 -17.13 1.05
CA PHE A 553 5.40 -17.58 1.16
C PHE A 553 5.54 -19.09 0.99
N ILE A 554 6.80 -19.56 0.88
CA ILE A 554 7.15 -20.97 0.98
C ILE A 554 8.50 -21.15 1.68
N ASP A 555 8.59 -22.15 2.55
CA ASP A 555 9.84 -22.49 3.24
C ASP A 555 10.64 -23.53 2.45
N ARG A 556 11.95 -23.29 2.30
CA ARG A 556 12.88 -24.13 1.56
C ARG A 556 14.22 -24.24 2.26
N LYS A 557 14.76 -25.44 2.32
CA LYS A 557 16.16 -25.66 2.73
C LYS A 557 17.07 -25.57 1.50
N ILE A 558 18.13 -24.78 1.59
CA ILE A 558 19.17 -24.71 0.56
C ILE A 558 20.43 -25.46 1.02
N ASP A 559 21.06 -26.16 0.09
CA ASP A 559 22.31 -26.91 0.29
C ASP A 559 23.47 -26.36 -0.54
N LYS A 560 23.17 -25.42 -1.45
CA LYS A 560 24.11 -24.66 -2.29
C LYS A 560 23.52 -23.28 -2.55
N THR A 561 24.38 -22.34 -2.95
CA THR A 561 23.93 -21.08 -3.54
C THR A 561 22.94 -21.40 -4.67
N THR A 562 21.74 -20.86 -4.57
CA THR A 562 20.61 -21.23 -5.42
C THR A 562 19.92 -19.99 -5.95
N THR A 563 19.71 -19.94 -7.27
CA THR A 563 18.92 -18.90 -7.92
C THR A 563 17.49 -19.39 -8.11
N PHE A 564 16.54 -18.67 -7.54
CA PHE A 564 15.12 -18.93 -7.67
C PHE A 564 14.49 -18.00 -8.70
N THR A 565 13.57 -18.51 -9.52
CA THR A 565 12.75 -17.71 -10.44
C THR A 565 11.31 -18.18 -10.34
N ALA A 566 10.38 -17.25 -10.08
CA ALA A 566 8.95 -17.55 -10.10
C ALA A 566 8.39 -17.37 -11.52
N VAL A 567 7.66 -18.35 -12.02
CA VAL A 567 6.88 -18.25 -13.27
C VAL A 567 5.41 -18.37 -12.91
N ALA A 568 4.65 -17.30 -13.09
CA ALA A 568 3.23 -17.23 -12.77
C ALA A 568 2.39 -17.64 -13.97
N TYR A 569 1.28 -18.32 -13.71
CA TYR A 569 0.34 -18.79 -14.72
C TYR A 569 -1.09 -18.37 -14.39
N ASN A 570 -1.85 -18.05 -15.45
CA ASN A 570 -3.30 -18.02 -15.41
C ASN A 570 -3.88 -18.53 -16.76
N LYS A 571 -5.20 -18.48 -16.93
CA LYS A 571 -5.86 -18.89 -18.19
C LYS A 571 -5.37 -18.17 -19.45
N ASN A 572 -4.84 -16.95 -19.33
CA ASN A 572 -4.42 -16.11 -20.45
C ASN A 572 -2.95 -16.35 -20.85
N GLY A 573 -2.15 -17.00 -20.00
CA GLY A 573 -0.76 -17.31 -20.29
C GLY A 573 0.14 -17.31 -19.06
N GLN A 574 1.40 -16.90 -19.26
CA GLN A 574 2.42 -16.93 -18.22
C GLN A 574 3.26 -15.66 -18.21
N THR A 575 3.79 -15.30 -17.05
CA THR A 575 4.82 -14.27 -16.88
C THR A 575 5.96 -14.78 -16.02
N ARG A 576 7.17 -14.29 -16.29
CA ARG A 576 8.40 -14.75 -15.64
C ARG A 576 8.96 -13.64 -14.76
N GLY A 577 9.04 -13.90 -13.46
CA GLY A 577 9.60 -12.98 -12.48
C GLY A 577 11.11 -12.78 -12.59
N ILE A 578 11.60 -11.79 -11.87
CA ILE A 578 13.02 -11.49 -11.77
C ILE A 578 13.68 -12.55 -10.86
N PRO A 579 14.79 -13.20 -11.29
CA PRO A 579 15.47 -14.18 -10.46
C PRO A 579 16.08 -13.58 -9.19
N VAL A 580 16.06 -14.35 -8.09
CA VAL A 580 16.71 -14.00 -6.82
C VAL A 580 17.72 -15.08 -6.47
N THR A 581 18.98 -14.69 -6.24
CA THR A 581 20.05 -15.60 -5.82
C THR A 581 20.23 -15.53 -4.31
N ILE A 582 20.19 -16.69 -3.67
CA ILE A 582 20.42 -16.85 -2.23
C ILE A 582 21.73 -17.60 -2.06
N GLU A 583 22.67 -16.98 -1.34
CA GLU A 583 23.98 -17.57 -1.06
C GLU A 583 23.89 -18.60 0.07
N LEU A 584 24.72 -19.64 0.02
CA LEU A 584 24.81 -20.56 1.16
C LEU A 584 25.56 -19.87 2.31
N ILE A 585 24.99 -19.85 3.52
CA ILE A 585 25.74 -19.38 4.69
C ILE A 585 26.66 -20.50 5.13
N ASN A 586 27.97 -20.30 4.93
CA ASN A 586 29.01 -21.20 5.41
C ASN A 586 29.56 -20.64 6.74
N ASN A 587 29.58 -21.44 7.81
CA ASN A 587 30.22 -21.06 9.06
C ASN A 587 31.73 -20.89 8.84
N THR A 588 32.21 -19.66 8.80
CA THR A 588 33.63 -19.32 8.65
C THR A 588 34.45 -19.43 9.94
N GLU A 589 33.88 -19.92 11.06
CA GLU A 589 34.62 -20.13 12.32
C GLU A 589 35.10 -21.58 12.54
N ALA A 590 34.67 -22.54 11.71
CA ALA A 590 35.18 -23.90 11.79
C ALA A 590 36.55 -23.99 11.09
N SER A 591 37.58 -24.44 11.81
CA SER A 591 38.94 -24.64 11.26
C SER A 591 39.47 -26.02 11.66
N LEU A 592 40.41 -26.55 10.88
CA LEU A 592 41.11 -27.79 11.20
C LEU A 592 42.29 -27.47 12.11
N ASN A 593 42.35 -28.12 13.27
CA ASN A 593 43.48 -28.09 14.17
C ASN A 593 44.36 -29.31 13.95
N PHE A 594 45.67 -29.07 13.93
CA PHE A 594 46.69 -30.09 13.69
C PHE A 594 47.58 -30.23 14.92
N GLN A 595 47.76 -31.45 15.40
CA GLN A 595 48.69 -31.78 16.48
C GLN A 595 49.62 -32.87 16.00
N MET A 596 50.94 -32.65 16.11
CA MET A 596 51.94 -33.65 15.75
C MET A 596 52.58 -34.20 17.02
N GLN A 597 52.56 -35.53 17.15
CA GLN A 597 53.28 -36.26 18.19
C GLN A 597 54.03 -37.41 17.54
N ASP A 598 55.35 -37.43 17.73
CA ASP A 598 56.25 -38.42 17.10
C ASP A 598 56.02 -38.54 15.58
N ASP A 599 55.71 -39.74 15.10
CA ASP A 599 55.42 -40.04 13.69
C ASP A 599 53.91 -40.02 13.39
N THR A 600 53.09 -39.25 14.12
CA THR A 600 51.64 -39.17 13.86
C THR A 600 51.14 -37.72 13.92
N ILE A 601 50.31 -37.34 12.93
CA ILE A 601 49.61 -36.05 12.93
C ILE A 601 48.13 -36.32 13.14
N THR A 602 47.58 -35.79 14.24
CA THR A 602 46.15 -35.82 14.54
C THR A 602 45.47 -34.56 14.00
N VAL A 603 44.35 -34.73 13.32
CA VAL A 603 43.52 -33.66 12.73
C VAL A 603 42.16 -33.67 13.42
N ASN A 604 41.78 -32.53 14.00
CA ASN A 604 40.49 -32.36 14.67
C ASN A 604 39.79 -31.10 14.16
N ALA A 605 38.47 -31.18 13.95
CA ALA A 605 37.65 -30.00 13.72
C ALA A 605 37.37 -29.29 15.06
N THR A 606 37.29 -27.95 15.07
CA THR A 606 37.03 -27.17 16.30
C THR A 606 35.69 -27.47 16.98
N GLU A 607 34.70 -28.00 16.26
CA GLU A 607 33.43 -28.50 16.81
C GLU A 607 32.96 -29.74 16.03
N GLY A 608 32.80 -30.89 16.71
CA GLY A 608 32.21 -32.11 16.14
C GLY A 608 33.11 -33.36 16.15
N GLU A 609 32.48 -34.53 16.06
CA GLU A 609 33.14 -35.85 16.04
C GLU A 609 34.16 -35.98 14.89
N THR A 610 35.26 -36.70 15.16
CA THR A 610 36.32 -37.06 14.19
C THR A 610 35.71 -37.56 12.87
N GLY A 611 35.96 -36.84 11.79
CA GLY A 611 35.50 -37.17 10.44
C GLY A 611 36.50 -38.01 9.64
N GLU A 612 36.06 -38.54 8.51
CA GLU A 612 36.98 -39.07 7.48
C GLU A 612 37.61 -37.88 6.74
N PHE A 613 38.92 -37.87 6.66
CA PHE A 613 39.73 -36.83 6.05
C PHE A 613 40.50 -37.38 4.84
N ASP A 614 40.47 -36.64 3.74
CA ASP A 614 41.40 -36.84 2.63
C ASP A 614 42.65 -36.02 2.90
N PHE A 615 43.83 -36.63 2.75
CA PHE A 615 45.09 -35.94 2.96
C PHE A 615 46.08 -36.12 1.82
N SER A 616 46.96 -35.13 1.67
CA SER A 616 48.13 -35.21 0.80
C SER A 616 49.34 -34.55 1.46
N ILE A 617 50.49 -35.23 1.40
CA ILE A 617 51.76 -34.77 1.94
C ILE A 617 52.75 -34.56 0.81
N MET A 618 53.37 -33.39 0.78
CA MET A 618 54.35 -33.01 -0.24
C MET A 618 55.64 -32.46 0.40
N PRO A 619 56.84 -32.87 -0.06
CA PRO A 619 58.10 -32.29 0.40
C PRO A 619 58.26 -30.84 -0.10
N LEU A 620 58.86 -29.99 0.73
CA LEU A 620 59.09 -28.56 0.46
C LEU A 620 60.35 -28.26 -0.37
N THR A 621 61.15 -29.27 -0.72
CA THR A 621 62.40 -29.10 -1.46
C THR A 621 62.20 -29.19 -2.99
N ALA A 622 62.90 -28.33 -3.73
CA ALA A 622 62.71 -28.03 -5.15
C ALA A 622 63.08 -29.16 -6.16
N SER A 623 63.17 -30.42 -5.71
CA SER A 623 63.25 -31.59 -6.58
C SER A 623 61.91 -32.33 -6.54
N ALA A 624 60.86 -31.60 -6.92
CA ALA A 624 59.50 -32.11 -7.02
C ALA A 624 59.43 -33.17 -8.12
N SER A 625 59.09 -34.42 -7.76
CA SER A 625 58.26 -35.30 -8.62
C SER A 625 57.97 -36.72 -8.10
N GLN A 626 58.46 -37.21 -6.93
CA GLN A 626 58.27 -38.65 -6.64
C GLN A 626 57.77 -39.10 -5.26
N PHE A 627 57.48 -38.22 -4.30
CA PHE A 627 56.84 -38.64 -3.04
C PHE A 627 55.70 -37.70 -2.67
N SER A 628 54.53 -37.93 -3.28
CA SER A 628 53.25 -37.46 -2.72
C SER A 628 52.58 -38.66 -2.06
N ILE A 629 52.53 -38.67 -0.73
CA ILE A 629 51.70 -39.64 -0.01
C ILE A 629 50.33 -39.01 0.13
N GLY A 630 49.30 -39.69 -0.34
CA GLY A 630 47.92 -39.27 -0.16
C GLY A 630 47.04 -40.47 0.14
N GLY A 631 45.95 -40.22 0.84
CA GLY A 631 45.02 -41.26 1.28
C GLY A 631 43.94 -40.69 2.18
N ASN A 632 43.21 -41.59 2.82
CA ASN A 632 42.08 -41.29 3.68
C ASN A 632 42.44 -41.70 5.12
N SER A 633 41.97 -40.93 6.10
CA SER A 633 42.24 -41.18 7.52
C SER A 633 41.05 -40.73 8.38
N ASP A 634 40.81 -41.39 9.49
CA ASP A 634 39.79 -41.01 10.48
C ASP A 634 40.29 -39.95 11.48
N GLY A 635 41.33 -39.20 11.10
CA GLY A 635 41.90 -38.11 11.90
C GLY A 635 43.32 -38.36 12.41
N GLU A 636 43.90 -39.53 12.16
CA GLU A 636 45.31 -39.85 12.49
C GLU A 636 46.10 -40.20 11.22
N ILE A 637 47.12 -39.40 10.91
CA ILE A 637 47.92 -39.56 9.69
C ILE A 637 49.33 -40.05 10.10
N ASP A 638 49.67 -41.27 9.66
CA ASP A 638 50.97 -41.88 9.94
C ASP A 638 52.09 -41.28 9.07
N ILE A 639 53.00 -40.65 9.79
CA ILE A 639 54.32 -40.15 9.48
C ILE A 639 55.35 -41.08 8.88
N SER A 640 55.37 -42.29 9.45
CA SER A 640 56.57 -43.08 9.77
C SER A 640 57.40 -43.49 8.55
N SER A 641 56.75 -43.60 7.39
CA SER A 641 57.38 -43.93 6.11
C SER A 641 58.14 -42.77 5.45
N LEU A 642 57.92 -41.52 5.85
CA LEU A 642 58.58 -40.35 5.26
C LEU A 642 60.06 -40.24 5.69
N PRO A 643 60.99 -39.88 4.79
CA PRO A 643 62.37 -39.56 5.15
C PRO A 643 62.47 -38.21 5.89
N GLN A 644 63.58 -37.97 6.60
CA GLN A 644 63.81 -36.70 7.30
C GLN A 644 63.78 -35.51 6.31
N GLY A 645 63.03 -34.46 6.64
CA GLY A 645 62.76 -33.37 5.71
C GLY A 645 61.65 -32.42 6.15
N LEU A 646 61.39 -31.40 5.32
CA LEU A 646 60.29 -30.44 5.50
C LEU A 646 59.13 -30.80 4.56
N TYR A 647 57.92 -30.82 5.09
CA TYR A 647 56.73 -31.24 4.37
C TYR A 647 55.56 -30.28 4.58
N VAL A 648 54.64 -30.29 3.62
CA VAL A 648 53.31 -29.66 3.71
C VAL A 648 52.28 -30.78 3.65
N LEU A 649 51.43 -30.85 4.67
CA LEU A 649 50.22 -31.65 4.71
C LEU A 649 49.04 -30.76 4.31
N ASN A 650 48.25 -31.17 3.32
CA ASN A 650 46.95 -30.59 3.02
C ASN A 650 45.87 -31.61 3.38
N VAL A 651 44.84 -31.17 4.09
CA VAL A 651 43.73 -32.02 4.54
C VAL A 651 42.40 -31.39 4.17
N THR A 652 41.48 -32.23 3.72
CA THR A 652 40.08 -31.88 3.44
C THR A 652 39.16 -32.81 4.25
N ASP A 653 38.28 -32.24 5.05
CA ASP A 653 37.22 -33.01 5.72
C ASP A 653 36.11 -33.36 4.72
N TYR A 654 35.81 -34.64 4.56
CA TYR A 654 34.82 -35.13 3.60
C TYR A 654 33.39 -34.68 3.92
N LYS A 655 33.03 -34.56 5.20
CA LYS A 655 31.68 -34.22 5.63
C LYS A 655 31.41 -32.72 5.56
N THR A 656 32.38 -31.92 5.96
CA THR A 656 32.20 -30.46 6.09
C THR A 656 32.78 -29.68 4.91
N GLY A 657 33.69 -30.27 4.13
CA GLY A 657 34.42 -29.59 3.06
C GLY A 657 35.48 -28.60 3.54
N LEU A 658 35.78 -28.59 4.85
CA LEU A 658 36.81 -27.74 5.44
C LEU A 658 38.20 -28.17 4.95
N ASN A 659 39.03 -27.18 4.60
CA ASN A 659 40.39 -27.39 4.15
C ASN A 659 41.39 -26.80 5.15
N GLY A 660 42.47 -27.52 5.41
CA GLY A 660 43.54 -27.06 6.29
C GLY A 660 44.90 -27.46 5.75
N THR A 661 45.90 -26.63 6.03
CA THR A 661 47.30 -26.88 5.64
C THR A 661 48.19 -26.82 6.87
N PHE A 662 49.03 -27.83 7.04
CA PHE A 662 49.98 -27.93 8.15
C PHE A 662 51.39 -28.18 7.63
N LYS A 663 52.35 -27.36 8.07
CA LYS A 663 53.76 -27.52 7.72
C LYS A 663 54.48 -28.19 8.87
N PHE A 664 55.20 -29.27 8.59
CA PHE A 664 55.88 -30.05 9.61
C PHE A 664 57.30 -30.45 9.16
N LYS A 665 58.13 -30.79 10.16
CA LYS A 665 59.48 -31.33 9.96
C LYS A 665 59.50 -32.74 10.53
N LYS A 666 60.00 -33.68 9.74
CA LYS A 666 60.29 -35.04 10.19
C LYS A 666 61.78 -35.25 10.42
#